data_AF-A0A1X0Y383-F1
#
_entry.id   AF-A0A1X0Y383-F1
#
_cell.length_a   1.000
_cell.length_b   1.000
_cell.length_c   1.000
_cell.angle_alpha   90.00
_cell.angle_beta   90.00
_cell.angle_gamma   90.00
#
_symmetry.space_group_name_H-M   'P 1'
#
loop_
_entity.id
_entity.type
_entity.pdbx_description
1 polymer ?
#
loop_
_entity_poly.entity_id
_entity_poly.type
_entity_poly.pdbx_seq_one_letter_code
_entity_poly.pdbx_strand_id
1 'polypeptide(L)'
;MALSLFRKSGWWWLGGLLLFGLFGCGGTGSSSDQPAATAVPTQLVAGFVEDGPIVDARIYLADAVDGSVVPFCGPSGQGRCETRSDDAGHFSLLLARRVDPGTLLLVARGGSDGGTGFDFSAMEQCSALDFYASSLGRVVVSPLTTLVTRGWQSGLSLADSLQVVADNLQLSGSPSKLLSRPAEDAQLLNRTLLLSKIAAELVLQDPAQEPFARLAAQLVAPPASVFSSGFPDSGLLNDLGFVGDARQRIEDMRLALAGNGDQRQSFIVEELFQGIRTIVERSLGSGFDPLDPAFIANGHTLAMQVAQAVAPALVPLNRVAPQRLARYLLHAYGLNDAVSLSLPGNEFNVKLQGGSSSGLSAVTVNPLLRELASLTSAYSIQVPLLADEMPGDDSARRAAYYYRSDLSHLHQAEKLVGLVSDDAVNDPLMVEIVDGKAAAGLFAEAEKIVQTQIYQSAEQADAWLELGRSEVDFGRYAAALPHLDAAYAAIRRVVDSKGAALLSSHDSAVLASIAANYRKIGDLDDAARVLDYLQQLATAVASTSTYGKFFIGVRNIAEDALAADEIAQATAMVNDLLPLARLTPANKKVRSGVTYMYYRSRIFNLSEVLRLNADLGRSAEVWQIYQEIESLRANDGLQNLTLNETWYYASQIVEDLYRSGFAIEALNLANSIPVSYKNYYGATRSGVYYQNAAFMSVATWEALNNGYASGLQVLNDHFSAASDLIEGLTYYALNRKNERIGLSLINVGRLGEAVQALDEAARLLGGLTETSDRNIYRNLIERGYVKVADLYADVGDFATAATLLGRAEGALQPVVGVSYRIDGLVSIALGYHRLGMVTARDGQFSQAYDEIRVAQSLVSRTEETQLYETLADGIIESGQRGGVLQQVADAMSAAAADIHDPVRDAGLSNYDSLARTEIKYLLKTAGYYSLMKNSADALLTLQLAEQTAGSIQVDTTRMKQLVAIAGALAGAGFSDQAIALAESLSFVSSRNDALQAIAESFSRRDDFPGTKVAAIDTDGDGLPNFWSPLASAADIAASGLMLDPDCDNDGIPDISDHRPLYVDP
;
A
#
# COMPACT_ATOMS: atom_id res chain seq x y z
N MET A 1 -27.18 -14.62 11.09
CA MET A 1 -26.56 -13.43 11.73
C MET A 1 -25.07 -13.25 11.41
N ALA A 2 -24.33 -14.29 10.98
CA ALA A 2 -22.91 -14.18 10.59
C ALA A 2 -22.63 -13.85 9.09
N LEU A 3 -23.65 -13.78 8.22
CA LEU A 3 -23.48 -13.53 6.78
C LEU A 3 -23.73 -12.06 6.34
N SER A 4 -24.10 -11.14 7.24
CA SER A 4 -24.38 -9.73 6.90
C SER A 4 -23.20 -8.77 7.08
N LEU A 5 -22.12 -9.22 7.73
CA LEU A 5 -20.90 -8.42 7.97
C LEU A 5 -19.93 -8.39 6.76
N PHE A 6 -20.06 -9.32 5.81
CA PHE A 6 -19.19 -9.40 4.62
C PHE A 6 -19.72 -8.67 3.38
N ARG A 7 -20.92 -8.05 3.44
CA ARG A 7 -21.55 -7.33 2.31
C ARG A 7 -20.84 -6.03 1.90
N LYS A 8 -19.66 -5.71 2.46
CA LYS A 8 -18.93 -4.45 2.23
C LYS A 8 -17.46 -4.58 1.82
N SER A 9 -16.86 -5.77 1.79
CA SER A 9 -15.43 -5.92 1.44
C SER A 9 -15.15 -6.62 0.12
N GLY A 10 -16.11 -7.34 -0.47
CA GLY A 10 -15.83 -8.19 -1.66
C GLY A 10 -16.13 -7.58 -3.04
N TRP A 11 -16.84 -6.45 -3.12
CA TRP A 11 -17.46 -6.00 -4.40
C TRP A 11 -16.95 -4.65 -4.92
N TRP A 12 -16.01 -4.03 -4.21
CA TRP A 12 -15.31 -2.83 -4.68
C TRP A 12 -14.02 -3.16 -5.45
N TRP A 13 -13.59 -4.41 -5.51
CA TRP A 13 -12.22 -4.74 -5.98
C TRP A 13 -12.07 -4.85 -7.50
N LEU A 14 -13.13 -5.16 -8.26
CA LEU A 14 -13.11 -5.07 -9.74
C LEU A 14 -13.55 -3.70 -10.29
N GLY A 15 -14.18 -2.86 -9.46
CA GLY A 15 -14.54 -1.48 -9.80
C GLY A 15 -13.54 -0.42 -9.32
N GLY A 16 -12.60 -0.80 -8.44
CA GLY A 16 -11.63 0.09 -7.79
C GLY A 16 -10.49 0.55 -8.69
N LEU A 17 -10.18 -0.19 -9.76
CA LEU A 17 -9.16 0.16 -10.76
C LEU A 17 -9.61 1.25 -11.76
N LEU A 18 -10.86 1.74 -11.69
CA LEU A 18 -11.44 2.66 -12.69
C LEU A 18 -11.93 4.02 -12.13
N LEU A 19 -11.61 4.40 -10.89
CA LEU A 19 -12.13 5.65 -10.31
C LEU A 19 -11.17 6.53 -9.48
N PHE A 20 -9.86 6.47 -9.71
CA PHE A 20 -8.93 7.55 -9.34
C PHE A 20 -8.17 8.08 -10.56
N GLY A 21 -8.81 8.99 -11.28
CA GLY A 21 -8.25 9.67 -12.45
C GLY A 21 -8.93 11.00 -12.75
N LEU A 22 -9.34 11.74 -11.72
CA LEU A 22 -9.91 13.09 -11.84
C LEU A 22 -9.35 14.03 -10.75
N PHE A 23 -8.02 14.15 -10.67
CA PHE A 23 -7.44 15.44 -10.31
C PHE A 23 -7.35 16.28 -11.58
N GLY A 24 -8.29 17.21 -11.71
CA GLY A 24 -8.20 18.29 -12.68
C GLY A 24 -7.04 19.20 -12.31
N CYS A 25 -5.86 18.95 -12.87
CA CYS A 25 -4.84 19.98 -13.02
C CYS A 25 -5.28 20.90 -14.17
N GLY A 26 -6.21 21.80 -13.86
CA GLY A 26 -6.45 23.01 -14.64
C GLY A 26 -5.36 24.02 -14.33
N GLY A 27 -4.15 23.79 -14.87
CA GLY A 27 -3.04 24.73 -14.83
C GLY A 27 -3.36 25.96 -15.68
N THR A 28 -4.12 26.90 -15.12
CA THR A 28 -4.14 28.28 -15.60
C THR A 28 -2.96 28.98 -14.93
N GLY A 29 -1.98 29.38 -15.75
CA GLY A 29 -0.84 30.15 -15.29
C GLY A 29 -1.30 31.41 -14.56
N SER A 30 -1.05 31.45 -13.26
CA SER A 30 -1.09 32.65 -12.45
C SER A 30 0.31 32.88 -11.92
N SER A 31 1.03 33.77 -12.60
CA SER A 31 2.18 34.46 -12.03
C SER A 31 1.71 35.19 -10.77
N SER A 32 2.07 34.69 -9.60
CA SER A 32 1.99 35.44 -8.37
C SER A 32 3.40 35.58 -7.81
N ASP A 33 3.86 36.83 -7.79
CA ASP A 33 5.08 37.27 -7.13
C ASP A 33 5.04 36.81 -5.67
N GLN A 34 5.75 35.71 -5.38
CA GLN A 34 6.21 35.43 -4.03
C GLN A 34 7.27 36.49 -3.68
N PRO A 35 7.21 37.16 -2.52
CA PRO A 35 8.37 37.88 -2.03
C PRO A 35 9.46 36.84 -1.82
N ALA A 36 10.54 36.93 -2.61
CA ALA A 36 11.70 36.07 -2.49
C ALA A 36 12.12 36.00 -1.03
N ALA A 37 12.08 34.79 -0.44
CA ALA A 37 12.69 34.53 0.84
C ALA A 37 14.12 35.11 0.79
N THR A 38 14.46 35.99 1.71
CA THR A 38 15.79 36.59 1.78
C THR A 38 16.82 35.46 1.79
N ALA A 39 17.57 35.33 0.69
CA ALA A 39 18.57 34.29 0.53
C ALA A 39 19.55 34.36 1.71
N VAL A 40 19.53 33.34 2.56
CA VAL A 40 20.49 33.22 3.65
C VAL A 40 21.85 32.91 3.01
N PRO A 41 22.94 33.59 3.38
CA PRO A 41 24.26 33.24 2.87
C PRO A 41 24.60 31.78 3.19
N THR A 42 24.84 30.97 2.15
CA THR A 42 25.25 29.57 2.28
C THR A 42 26.71 29.38 1.88
N GLN A 43 27.26 28.21 2.20
CA GLN A 43 28.57 27.72 1.80
C GLN A 43 28.45 26.28 1.29
N LEU A 44 29.26 25.93 0.30
CA LEU A 44 29.28 24.60 -0.31
C LEU A 44 30.07 23.63 0.57
N VAL A 45 29.46 22.51 0.93
CA VAL A 45 30.13 21.32 1.45
C VAL A 45 30.03 20.26 0.37
N ALA A 46 31.17 19.88 -0.22
CA ALA A 46 31.21 18.93 -1.33
C ALA A 46 32.45 18.05 -1.19
N GLY A 47 32.41 16.89 -1.85
CA GLY A 47 33.44 15.89 -1.63
C GLY A 47 33.08 14.54 -2.22
N PHE A 48 33.70 13.50 -1.67
CA PHE A 48 33.52 12.14 -2.11
C PHE A 48 33.36 11.16 -0.96
N VAL A 49 32.58 10.10 -1.19
CA VAL A 49 32.46 8.92 -0.33
C VAL A 49 33.17 7.75 -1.02
N GLU A 50 34.23 7.22 -0.39
CA GLU A 50 35.21 6.39 -1.10
C GLU A 50 35.83 5.26 -0.26
N ASP A 51 35.73 4.05 -0.79
CA ASP A 51 36.68 2.93 -0.64
C ASP A 51 37.37 2.61 -2.01
N GLY A 52 37.06 3.46 -3.00
CA GLY A 52 36.49 3.09 -4.30
C GLY A 52 35.19 3.91 -4.43
N PRO A 53 34.80 4.47 -5.58
CA PRO A 53 33.63 5.36 -5.65
C PRO A 53 32.38 4.70 -5.05
N ILE A 54 31.90 5.17 -3.88
CA ILE A 54 30.73 4.56 -3.24
C ILE A 54 29.49 5.22 -3.82
N VAL A 55 28.76 4.46 -4.63
CA VAL A 55 27.57 4.91 -5.34
C VAL A 55 26.35 4.78 -4.44
N ASP A 56 25.46 5.77 -4.50
CA ASP A 56 24.15 5.77 -3.86
C ASP A 56 24.19 5.68 -2.32
N ALA A 57 25.27 6.15 -1.71
CA ALA A 57 25.35 6.30 -0.25
C ALA A 57 24.52 7.50 0.20
N ARG A 58 23.74 7.33 1.27
CA ARG A 58 23.03 8.43 1.93
C ARG A 58 24.04 9.28 2.70
N ILE A 59 24.08 10.57 2.42
CA ILE A 59 25.04 11.51 3.00
C ILE A 59 24.32 12.59 3.76
N TYR A 60 24.68 12.83 5.01
CA TYR A 60 24.07 13.86 5.82
C TYR A 60 25.06 14.53 6.76
N LEU A 61 24.73 15.76 7.17
CA LEU A 61 25.47 16.45 8.24
C LEU A 61 24.80 16.17 9.59
N ALA A 62 25.60 15.72 10.54
CA ALA A 62 25.19 15.44 11.91
C ALA A 62 25.94 16.34 12.91
N ASP A 63 25.30 16.67 14.02
CA ASP A 63 25.98 17.28 15.15
C ASP A 63 27.00 16.31 15.76
N ALA A 64 28.22 16.78 16.04
CA ALA A 64 29.29 15.92 16.52
C ALA A 64 29.09 15.39 17.95
N VAL A 65 28.19 16.00 18.73
CA VAL A 65 27.91 15.64 20.14
C VAL A 65 26.74 14.68 20.25
N ASP A 66 25.60 15.00 19.63
CA ASP A 66 24.37 14.22 19.77
C ASP A 66 23.99 13.38 18.54
N GLY A 67 24.68 13.56 17.42
CA GLY A 67 24.46 12.78 16.19
C GLY A 67 23.19 13.17 15.41
N SER A 68 22.47 14.21 15.82
CA SER A 68 21.24 14.64 15.16
C SER A 68 21.50 15.29 13.80
N VAL A 69 20.62 15.05 12.82
CA VAL A 69 20.74 15.62 11.48
C VAL A 69 20.49 17.13 11.51
N VAL A 70 21.41 17.90 10.93
CA VAL A 70 21.37 19.36 10.95
C VAL A 70 20.27 19.90 10.01
N PRO A 71 19.36 20.80 10.48
CA PRO A 71 18.25 21.32 9.68
C PRO A 71 18.54 22.69 9.02
N PHE A 72 19.78 22.93 8.58
CA PHE A 72 20.24 24.26 8.13
C PHE A 72 20.89 24.25 6.74
N CYS A 73 20.36 23.46 5.82
CA CYS A 73 20.83 23.35 4.45
C CYS A 73 19.86 23.87 3.38
N GLY A 74 20.32 23.91 2.14
CA GLY A 74 19.57 24.35 0.97
C GLY A 74 19.59 25.86 0.76
N PRO A 75 19.03 26.35 -0.37
CA PRO A 75 19.06 27.78 -0.73
C PRO A 75 18.40 28.71 0.30
N SER A 76 17.45 28.20 1.09
CA SER A 76 16.76 28.93 2.15
C SER A 76 17.49 28.90 3.50
N GLY A 77 18.48 28.02 3.69
CA GLY A 77 19.17 27.81 4.97
C GLY A 77 18.27 27.25 6.08
N GLN A 78 17.20 26.53 5.73
CA GLN A 78 16.24 25.91 6.66
C GLN A 78 15.83 24.47 6.27
N GLY A 79 16.51 23.84 5.31
CA GLY A 79 16.28 22.46 4.90
C GLY A 79 17.15 21.45 5.65
N ARG A 80 16.80 20.15 5.59
CA ARG A 80 17.65 19.08 6.11
C ARG A 80 18.96 19.01 5.31
N CYS A 81 20.06 18.78 6.02
CA CYS A 81 21.38 18.62 5.41
C CYS A 81 21.61 17.18 4.97
N GLU A 82 21.06 16.80 3.81
CA GLU A 82 21.08 15.43 3.31
C GLU A 82 21.13 15.37 1.76
N THR A 83 21.83 14.38 1.20
CA THR A 83 21.99 14.11 -0.25
C THR A 83 22.42 12.66 -0.49
N ARG A 84 22.69 12.28 -1.76
CA ARG A 84 23.24 10.97 -2.17
C ARG A 84 24.54 11.15 -2.95
N SER A 85 25.43 10.16 -2.90
CA SER A 85 26.58 10.11 -3.80
C SER A 85 26.18 9.66 -5.21
N ASP A 86 26.82 10.25 -6.22
CA ASP A 86 26.69 9.83 -7.61
C ASP A 86 27.57 8.62 -7.97
N ASP A 87 27.57 8.21 -9.25
CA ASP A 87 28.37 7.09 -9.78
C ASP A 87 29.89 7.25 -9.56
N ALA A 88 30.36 8.47 -9.33
CA ALA A 88 31.76 8.78 -9.02
C ALA A 88 32.01 8.92 -7.50
N GLY A 89 31.00 8.62 -6.67
CA GLY A 89 31.04 8.79 -5.22
C GLY A 89 30.93 10.24 -4.77
N HIS A 90 30.66 11.18 -5.69
CA HIS A 90 30.68 12.61 -5.41
C HIS A 90 29.35 13.10 -4.83
N PHE A 91 29.41 14.10 -3.95
CA PHE A 91 28.23 14.72 -3.34
C PHE A 91 28.39 16.23 -3.18
N SER A 92 27.25 16.92 -2.99
CA SER A 92 27.27 18.35 -2.65
C SER A 92 26.07 18.77 -1.81
N LEU A 93 26.31 19.66 -0.85
CA LEU A 93 25.35 20.23 0.09
C LEU A 93 25.58 21.74 0.22
N LEU A 94 24.52 22.51 0.42
CA LEU A 94 24.60 23.95 0.71
C LEU A 94 24.28 24.17 2.19
N LEU A 95 25.28 24.48 3.02
CA LEU A 95 25.14 24.73 4.46
C LEU A 95 24.98 26.23 4.73
N ALA A 96 24.09 26.63 5.63
CA ALA A 96 23.97 28.03 6.04
C ALA A 96 25.25 28.52 6.75
N ARG A 97 25.80 29.68 6.36
CA ARG A 97 27.06 30.24 6.92
C ARG A 97 27.01 30.57 8.42
N ARG A 98 25.82 30.60 9.01
CA ARG A 98 25.65 30.79 10.46
C ARG A 98 26.01 29.54 11.28
N VAL A 99 26.10 28.38 10.63
CA VAL A 99 26.45 27.12 11.26
C VAL A 99 27.97 26.96 11.16
N ASP A 100 28.61 26.68 12.29
CA ASP A 100 30.03 26.37 12.34
C ASP A 100 30.26 24.93 11.84
N PRO A 101 30.98 24.72 10.72
CA PRO A 101 31.30 23.38 10.25
C PRO A 101 32.17 22.58 11.24
N GLY A 102 32.97 23.25 12.07
CA GLY A 102 33.89 22.58 13.00
C GLY A 102 33.18 21.75 14.07
N THR A 103 31.89 21.97 14.29
CA THR A 103 31.06 21.19 15.24
C THR A 103 30.30 20.05 14.56
N LEU A 104 30.51 19.81 13.26
CA LEU A 104 29.72 18.88 12.47
C LEU A 104 30.54 17.68 11.97
N LEU A 105 29.83 16.56 11.85
CA LEU A 105 30.27 15.37 11.14
C LEU A 105 29.56 15.30 9.80
N LEU A 106 30.31 14.93 8.77
CA LEU A 106 29.73 14.41 7.54
C LEU A 106 29.64 12.89 7.65
N VAL A 107 28.44 12.36 7.53
CA VAL A 107 28.15 10.93 7.70
C VAL A 107 27.64 10.37 6.38
N ALA A 108 28.18 9.23 5.97
CA ALA A 108 27.71 8.44 4.85
C ALA A 108 27.23 7.07 5.35
N ARG A 109 26.05 6.64 4.94
CA ARG A 109 25.47 5.33 5.31
C ARG A 109 24.98 4.62 4.06
N GLY A 110 25.34 3.34 3.93
CA GLY A 110 24.97 2.54 2.77
C GLY A 110 25.76 2.85 1.52
N GLY A 111 25.17 2.47 0.38
CA GLY A 111 25.81 2.51 -0.94
C GLY A 111 26.66 1.27 -1.23
N SER A 112 27.18 1.19 -2.44
CA SER A 112 28.09 0.13 -2.88
C SER A 112 29.32 0.70 -3.57
N ASP A 113 30.47 0.07 -3.40
CA ASP A 113 31.69 0.45 -4.12
C ASP A 113 31.54 0.13 -5.61
N GLY A 114 31.46 1.16 -6.45
CA GLY A 114 31.39 1.05 -7.91
C GLY A 114 32.66 0.50 -8.58
N GLY A 115 33.73 0.25 -7.82
CA GLY A 115 34.95 -0.42 -8.28
C GLY A 115 35.09 -1.89 -7.88
N THR A 116 34.44 -2.33 -6.80
CA THR A 116 34.55 -3.71 -6.28
C THR A 116 33.22 -4.43 -6.10
N GLY A 117 32.10 -3.71 -6.06
CA GLY A 117 30.78 -4.24 -5.72
C GLY A 117 30.56 -4.44 -4.23
N PHE A 118 31.49 -4.03 -3.36
CA PHE A 118 31.36 -4.18 -1.91
C PHE A 118 30.19 -3.36 -1.34
N ASP A 119 29.43 -3.98 -0.44
CA ASP A 119 28.19 -3.40 0.12
C ASP A 119 28.44 -2.71 1.47
N PHE A 120 28.10 -1.42 1.56
CA PHE A 120 28.22 -0.61 2.77
C PHE A 120 26.88 -0.42 3.51
N SER A 121 25.79 -1.10 3.09
CA SER A 121 24.43 -0.95 3.66
C SER A 121 24.35 -1.14 5.17
N ALA A 122 25.21 -1.98 5.75
CA ALA A 122 25.26 -2.25 7.18
C ALA A 122 26.30 -1.40 7.93
N MET A 123 26.91 -0.42 7.28
CA MET A 123 28.03 0.35 7.83
C MET A 123 27.76 1.86 7.77
N GLU A 124 28.34 2.56 8.72
CA GLU A 124 28.39 4.02 8.76
C GLU A 124 29.84 4.46 8.60
N GLN A 125 30.05 5.42 7.70
CA GLN A 125 31.32 6.08 7.52
C GLN A 125 31.17 7.56 7.88
N CYS A 126 32.20 8.16 8.47
CA CYS A 126 32.13 9.54 8.87
C CYS A 126 33.45 10.29 8.70
N SER A 127 33.35 11.60 8.60
CA SER A 127 34.48 12.51 8.50
C SER A 127 34.16 13.80 9.23
N ALA A 128 34.97 14.16 10.23
CA ALA A 128 34.81 15.46 10.90
C ALA A 128 35.12 16.60 9.93
N LEU A 129 34.22 17.57 9.81
CA LEU A 129 34.42 18.69 8.88
C LEU A 129 35.57 19.61 9.32
N ASP A 130 35.94 19.59 10.60
CA ASP A 130 37.06 20.36 11.14
C ASP A 130 38.41 19.99 10.47
N PHE A 131 38.55 18.77 9.94
CA PHE A 131 39.72 18.38 9.12
C PHE A 131 39.87 19.21 7.84
N TYR A 132 38.78 19.80 7.35
CA TYR A 132 38.70 20.48 6.05
C TYR A 132 38.36 21.97 6.19
N ALA A 133 38.64 22.58 7.36
CA ALA A 133 38.33 23.98 7.65
C ALA A 133 38.85 24.97 6.57
N SER A 134 39.93 24.62 5.84
CA SER A 134 40.47 25.42 4.74
C SER A 134 39.82 25.16 3.36
N SER A 135 39.06 24.07 3.18
CA SER A 135 38.42 23.69 1.90
C SER A 135 37.30 22.65 2.07
N LEU A 136 36.09 23.10 2.40
CA LEU A 136 34.89 22.25 2.52
C LEU A 136 34.38 21.68 1.18
N GLY A 137 34.96 22.07 0.05
CA GLY A 137 34.59 21.55 -1.28
C GLY A 137 35.36 20.29 -1.70
N ARG A 138 36.15 19.68 -0.80
CA ARG A 138 36.98 18.50 -1.06
C ARG A 138 37.01 17.52 0.12
N VAL A 139 35.88 17.38 0.80
CA VAL A 139 35.78 16.47 1.96
C VAL A 139 35.86 15.03 1.47
N VAL A 140 36.58 14.16 2.18
CA VAL A 140 36.60 12.73 1.90
C VAL A 140 35.96 12.00 3.08
N VAL A 141 35.02 11.11 2.79
CA VAL A 141 34.45 10.12 3.71
C VAL A 141 34.89 8.75 3.26
N SER A 142 35.52 7.98 4.13
CA SER A 142 36.16 6.70 3.83
C SER A 142 36.34 5.88 5.11
N PRO A 143 36.63 4.57 5.05
CA PRO A 143 37.03 3.79 6.22
C PRO A 143 38.19 4.45 6.99
N LEU A 144 39.14 5.06 6.29
CA LEU A 144 40.28 5.75 6.88
C LEU A 144 39.86 7.00 7.68
N THR A 145 39.08 7.89 7.08
CA THR A 145 38.61 9.12 7.75
C THR A 145 37.63 8.81 8.89
N THR A 146 36.92 7.68 8.79
CA THR A 146 36.06 7.16 9.85
C THR A 146 36.88 6.79 11.08
N LEU A 147 37.95 5.99 10.91
CA LEU A 147 38.82 5.63 12.04
C LEU A 147 39.45 6.86 12.72
N VAL A 148 39.88 7.85 11.93
CA VAL A 148 40.42 9.10 12.48
C VAL A 148 39.35 9.88 13.24
N THR A 149 38.12 9.95 12.72
CA THR A 149 36.99 10.63 13.36
C THR A 149 36.60 9.94 14.67
N ARG A 150 36.52 8.60 14.69
CA ARG A 150 36.22 7.82 15.90
C ARG A 150 37.34 7.93 16.95
N GLY A 151 38.60 8.00 16.53
CA GLY A 151 39.73 8.26 17.43
C GLY A 151 39.64 9.63 18.11
N TRP A 152 39.23 10.66 17.37
CA TRP A 152 38.96 12.00 17.91
C TRP A 152 37.78 11.99 18.89
N GLN A 153 36.67 11.33 18.54
CA GLN A 153 35.52 11.17 19.45
C GLN A 153 35.87 10.38 20.73
N SER A 154 36.91 9.54 20.68
CA SER A 154 37.44 8.80 21.84
C SER A 154 38.34 9.64 22.75
N GLY A 155 38.50 10.95 22.46
CA GLY A 155 39.21 11.91 23.30
C GLY A 155 40.63 12.28 22.84
N LEU A 156 41.11 11.75 21.70
CA LEU A 156 42.38 12.20 21.11
C LEU A 156 42.23 13.58 20.47
N SER A 157 43.34 14.33 20.37
CA SER A 157 43.37 15.51 19.50
C SER A 157 43.31 15.09 18.02
N LEU A 158 42.86 15.98 17.13
CA LEU A 158 42.80 15.70 15.69
C LEU A 158 44.17 15.31 15.11
N ALA A 159 45.25 15.96 15.56
CA ALA A 159 46.61 15.66 15.14
C ALA A 159 47.08 14.28 15.64
N ASP A 160 46.78 13.97 16.90
CA ASP A 160 47.14 12.68 17.49
C ASP A 160 46.35 11.54 16.84
N SER A 161 45.07 11.75 16.53
CA SER A 161 44.24 10.75 15.85
C SER A 161 44.78 10.43 14.46
N LEU A 162 45.14 11.45 13.67
CA LEU A 162 45.80 11.26 12.37
C LEU A 162 47.11 10.49 12.49
N GLN A 163 47.93 10.83 13.49
CA GLN A 163 49.23 10.20 13.71
C GLN A 163 49.06 8.73 14.12
N VAL A 164 48.21 8.44 15.09
CA VAL A 164 47.95 7.07 15.61
C VAL A 164 47.42 6.16 14.51
N VAL A 165 46.47 6.63 13.70
CA VAL A 165 45.93 5.83 12.60
C VAL A 165 46.98 5.61 11.51
N ALA A 166 47.78 6.63 11.16
CA ALA A 166 48.84 6.51 10.15
C ALA A 166 49.95 5.55 10.58
N ASP A 167 50.37 5.61 11.85
CA ASP A 167 51.42 4.77 12.41
C ASP A 167 50.98 3.30 12.47
N ASN A 168 49.76 3.03 12.94
CA ASN A 168 49.22 1.67 12.92
C ASN A 168 49.10 1.15 11.49
N LEU A 169 48.55 1.91 10.54
CA LEU A 169 48.43 1.42 9.15
C LEU A 169 49.78 1.36 8.40
N GLN A 170 50.88 1.78 9.04
CA GLN A 170 52.24 1.86 8.50
C GLN A 170 52.27 2.59 7.14
N LEU A 171 51.58 3.74 7.09
CA LEU A 171 51.50 4.55 5.88
C LEU A 171 52.81 5.29 5.62
N SER A 172 53.18 5.39 4.35
CA SER A 172 54.33 6.20 3.95
C SER A 172 53.90 7.65 3.69
N GLY A 173 54.63 8.61 4.26
CA GLY A 173 54.40 10.04 4.06
C GLY A 173 53.75 10.75 5.26
N SER A 174 53.14 11.91 5.01
CA SER A 174 52.49 12.73 6.04
C SER A 174 51.19 12.06 6.55
N PRO A 175 50.87 12.11 7.86
CA PRO A 175 49.60 11.61 8.39
C PRO A 175 48.36 12.25 7.72
N SER A 176 48.48 13.48 7.23
CA SER A 176 47.43 14.17 6.48
C SER A 176 47.02 13.46 5.18
N LYS A 177 47.82 12.49 4.70
CA LYS A 177 47.51 11.63 3.57
C LYS A 177 46.23 10.80 3.80
N LEU A 178 45.86 10.52 5.05
CA LEU A 178 44.60 9.84 5.42
C LEU A 178 43.34 10.60 4.97
N LEU A 179 43.43 11.91 4.75
CA LEU A 179 42.34 12.76 4.28
C LEU A 179 42.26 12.84 2.75
N SER A 180 43.12 12.12 2.03
CA SER A 180 43.12 12.07 0.57
C SER A 180 42.28 10.90 0.03
N ARG A 181 41.97 10.96 -1.26
CA ARG A 181 41.12 9.99 -1.96
C ARG A 181 41.81 8.63 -2.04
N PRO A 182 41.27 7.55 -1.40
CA PRO A 182 41.88 6.23 -1.47
C PRO A 182 42.02 5.69 -2.89
N ALA A 183 41.07 6.04 -3.78
CA ALA A 183 41.09 5.61 -5.18
C ALA A 183 42.27 6.17 -5.99
N GLU A 184 42.94 7.22 -5.51
CA GLU A 184 44.08 7.87 -6.18
C GLU A 184 45.45 7.42 -5.64
N ASP A 185 45.49 6.61 -4.57
CA ASP A 185 46.71 6.13 -3.95
C ASP A 185 46.65 4.63 -3.66
N ALA A 186 47.50 3.84 -4.33
CA ALA A 186 47.48 2.39 -4.22
C ALA A 186 47.74 1.86 -2.80
N GLN A 187 48.53 2.57 -1.98
CA GLN A 187 48.76 2.18 -0.59
C GLN A 187 47.50 2.40 0.24
N LEU A 188 46.82 3.55 0.07
CA LEU A 188 45.55 3.82 0.75
C LEU A 188 44.45 2.85 0.30
N LEU A 189 44.30 2.63 -1.02
CA LEU A 189 43.34 1.69 -1.59
C LEU A 189 43.46 0.31 -0.95
N ASN A 190 44.68 -0.22 -0.87
CA ASN A 190 44.96 -1.53 -0.28
C ASN A 190 44.55 -1.58 1.21
N ARG A 191 44.87 -0.54 1.99
CA ARG A 191 44.48 -0.48 3.41
C ARG A 191 42.98 -0.38 3.57
N THR A 192 42.31 0.45 2.78
CA THR A 192 40.87 0.69 2.93
C THR A 192 40.06 -0.55 2.57
N LEU A 193 40.41 -1.28 1.49
CA LEU A 193 39.75 -2.54 1.13
C LEU A 193 39.85 -3.59 2.25
N LEU A 194 41.01 -3.72 2.89
CA LEU A 194 41.16 -4.64 4.02
C LEU A 194 40.36 -4.19 5.25
N LEU A 195 40.33 -2.88 5.53
CA LEU A 195 39.50 -2.33 6.62
C LEU A 195 38.02 -2.60 6.37
N SER A 196 37.54 -2.44 5.13
CA SER A 196 36.19 -2.79 4.72
C SER A 196 35.90 -4.28 4.95
N LYS A 197 36.82 -5.18 4.59
CA LYS A 197 36.70 -6.61 4.90
C LYS A 197 36.59 -6.87 6.40
N ILE A 198 37.45 -6.26 7.22
CA ILE A 198 37.42 -6.42 8.68
C ILE A 198 36.08 -5.91 9.23
N ALA A 199 35.62 -4.75 8.77
CA ALA A 199 34.34 -4.17 9.18
C ALA A 199 33.17 -5.10 8.83
N ALA A 200 33.16 -5.69 7.63
CA ALA A 200 32.16 -6.69 7.24
C ALA A 200 32.18 -7.92 8.17
N GLU A 201 33.36 -8.42 8.53
CA GLU A 201 33.44 -9.55 9.47
C GLU A 201 32.97 -9.16 10.88
N LEU A 202 33.18 -7.92 11.34
CA LEU A 202 32.64 -7.42 12.61
C LEU A 202 31.11 -7.32 12.61
N VAL A 203 30.52 -6.81 11.52
CA VAL A 203 29.06 -6.69 11.37
C VAL A 203 28.37 -8.05 11.53
N LEU A 204 29.01 -9.13 11.08
CA LEU A 204 28.44 -10.48 11.20
C LEU A 204 28.54 -11.06 12.59
N GLN A 205 29.59 -10.70 13.32
CA GLN A 205 29.75 -11.12 14.71
C GLN A 205 28.71 -10.46 15.62
N ASP A 206 28.48 -9.16 15.42
CA ASP A 206 27.53 -8.38 16.19
C ASP A 206 26.96 -7.23 15.35
N PRO A 207 25.79 -7.41 14.70
CA PRO A 207 25.17 -6.38 13.87
C PRO A 207 24.74 -5.12 14.63
N ALA A 208 24.64 -5.18 15.96
CA ALA A 208 24.18 -4.07 16.79
C ALA A 208 25.31 -3.06 17.10
N GLN A 209 26.58 -3.44 16.88
CA GLN A 209 27.72 -2.58 17.16
C GLN A 209 28.31 -1.95 15.90
N GLU A 210 28.70 -0.69 15.99
CA GLU A 210 29.33 0.04 14.89
C GLU A 210 30.76 -0.49 14.64
N PRO A 211 31.04 -1.09 13.46
CA PRO A 211 32.27 -1.85 13.23
C PRO A 211 33.53 -0.97 13.26
N PHE A 212 33.47 0.26 12.74
CA PHE A 212 34.62 1.16 12.74
C PHE A 212 34.89 1.77 14.12
N ALA A 213 33.87 1.98 14.97
CA ALA A 213 34.07 2.35 16.36
C ALA A 213 34.80 1.25 17.14
N ARG A 214 34.42 -0.03 16.96
CA ARG A 214 35.12 -1.16 17.58
C ARG A 214 36.58 -1.22 17.13
N LEU A 215 36.83 -1.05 15.84
CA LEU A 215 38.18 -1.07 15.29
C LEU A 215 39.02 0.12 15.77
N ALA A 216 38.45 1.33 15.79
CA ALA A 216 39.10 2.53 16.28
C ALA A 216 39.47 2.43 17.77
N ALA A 217 38.61 1.84 18.60
CA ALA A 217 38.88 1.65 20.02
C ALA A 217 40.16 0.83 20.28
N GLN A 218 40.45 -0.16 19.43
CA GLN A 218 41.68 -0.96 19.52
C GLN A 218 42.92 -0.20 19.05
N LEU A 219 42.77 0.66 18.04
CA LEU A 219 43.87 1.48 17.52
C LEU A 219 44.35 2.55 18.52
N VAL A 220 43.45 3.02 19.39
CA VAL A 220 43.71 4.08 20.37
C VAL A 220 44.20 3.51 21.72
N ALA A 221 44.11 2.20 21.95
CA ALA A 221 44.55 1.55 23.17
C ALA A 221 46.09 1.32 23.21
N PRO A 222 46.81 1.66 24.30
CA PRO A 222 48.25 1.39 24.42
C PRO A 222 48.57 -0.11 24.67
N PRO A 223 49.68 -0.66 24.12
CA PRO A 223 50.69 -0.01 23.30
C PRO A 223 50.38 -0.04 21.78
N ALA A 224 50.57 1.11 21.14
CA ALA A 224 50.04 1.50 19.81
C ALA A 224 50.75 0.89 18.57
N SER A 225 51.01 -0.41 18.54
CA SER A 225 51.47 -1.08 17.31
C SER A 225 50.78 -2.42 17.16
N VAL A 226 49.51 -2.38 16.73
CA VAL A 226 48.66 -3.56 16.53
C VAL A 226 48.58 -4.02 15.07
N PHE A 227 49.48 -3.47 14.25
CA PHE A 227 49.65 -3.78 12.83
C PHE A 227 51.12 -4.09 12.53
N SER A 228 51.35 -5.10 11.70
CA SER A 228 52.67 -5.51 11.21
C SER A 228 52.67 -5.55 9.68
N SER A 229 53.68 -4.95 9.05
CA SER A 229 53.78 -4.80 7.59
C SER A 229 52.55 -4.12 6.95
N GLY A 230 51.88 -3.25 7.71
CA GLY A 230 50.66 -2.54 7.32
C GLY A 230 49.39 -3.41 7.30
N PHE A 231 49.40 -4.54 8.01
CA PHE A 231 48.26 -5.42 8.19
C PHE A 231 47.99 -5.71 9.67
N PRO A 232 46.74 -6.03 10.08
CA PRO A 232 46.44 -6.40 11.46
C PRO A 232 47.35 -7.53 11.93
N ASP A 233 47.95 -7.39 13.11
CA ASP A 233 48.67 -8.51 13.70
C ASP A 233 47.70 -9.53 14.33
N SER A 234 48.23 -10.69 14.72
CA SER A 234 47.43 -11.75 15.33
C SER A 234 46.80 -11.36 16.67
N GLY A 235 47.40 -10.39 17.39
CA GLY A 235 46.88 -9.86 18.65
C GLY A 235 45.63 -9.03 18.41
N LEU A 236 45.68 -8.10 17.47
CA LEU A 236 44.53 -7.27 17.08
C LEU A 236 43.33 -8.11 16.68
N LEU A 237 43.55 -9.12 15.83
CA LEU A 237 42.47 -10.00 15.40
C LEU A 237 41.84 -10.75 16.57
N ASN A 238 42.64 -11.18 17.56
CA ASN A 238 42.13 -11.80 18.78
C ASN A 238 41.32 -10.81 19.65
N ASP A 239 41.82 -9.58 19.81
CA ASP A 239 41.17 -8.54 20.61
C ASP A 239 39.85 -8.07 20.01
N LEU A 240 39.74 -8.11 18.68
CA LEU A 240 38.48 -7.92 17.95
C LEU A 240 37.55 -9.14 18.00
N GLY A 241 38.00 -10.26 18.55
CA GLY A 241 37.22 -11.49 18.71
C GLY A 241 37.20 -12.39 17.48
N PHE A 242 38.11 -12.21 16.51
CA PHE A 242 38.19 -13.08 15.33
C PHE A 242 38.90 -14.39 15.65
N VAL A 243 38.15 -15.49 15.55
CA VAL A 243 38.64 -16.87 15.68
C VAL A 243 38.11 -17.72 14.50
N GLY A 244 38.75 -18.87 14.25
CA GLY A 244 38.30 -19.82 13.21
C GLY A 244 38.21 -19.20 11.81
N ASP A 245 37.10 -19.45 11.11
CA ASP A 245 36.93 -19.10 9.70
C ASP A 245 36.94 -17.60 9.43
N ALA A 246 36.37 -16.78 10.33
CA ALA A 246 36.38 -15.32 10.16
C ALA A 246 37.81 -14.77 10.12
N ARG A 247 38.68 -15.30 10.99
CA ARG A 247 40.10 -14.95 10.99
C ARG A 247 40.79 -15.42 9.70
N GLN A 248 40.47 -16.63 9.24
CA GLN A 248 41.06 -17.17 8.02
C GLN A 248 40.66 -16.32 6.80
N ARG A 249 39.39 -15.89 6.69
CA ARG A 249 38.93 -15.02 5.59
C ARG A 249 39.65 -13.67 5.53
N ILE A 250 39.95 -13.08 6.70
CA ILE A 250 40.73 -11.83 6.77
C ILE A 250 42.16 -12.08 6.30
N GLU A 251 42.75 -13.21 6.68
CA GLU A 251 44.11 -13.57 6.28
C GLU A 251 44.22 -13.93 4.79
N ASP A 252 43.23 -14.63 4.24
CA ASP A 252 43.15 -14.94 2.80
C ASP A 252 43.03 -13.64 2.00
N MET A 253 42.18 -12.70 2.43
CA MET A 253 42.08 -11.36 1.83
C MET A 253 43.39 -10.58 1.93
N ARG A 254 44.07 -10.66 3.07
CA ARG A 254 45.40 -10.03 3.27
C ARG A 254 46.42 -10.57 2.26
N LEU A 255 46.44 -11.88 2.04
CA LEU A 255 47.33 -12.52 1.07
C LEU A 255 46.98 -12.13 -0.37
N ALA A 256 45.69 -12.08 -0.71
CA ALA A 256 45.22 -11.66 -2.03
C ALA A 256 45.63 -10.21 -2.36
N LEU A 257 45.49 -9.29 -1.39
CA LEU A 257 45.85 -7.88 -1.54
C LEU A 257 47.37 -7.61 -1.49
N ALA A 258 48.18 -8.54 -0.99
CA ALA A 258 49.63 -8.41 -0.92
C ALA A 258 50.35 -8.62 -2.27
N GLY A 259 49.64 -9.11 -3.30
CA GLY A 259 50.18 -9.32 -4.63
C GLY A 259 50.47 -8.02 -5.41
N ASN A 260 51.26 -8.12 -6.50
CA ASN A 260 51.58 -7.00 -7.40
C ASN A 260 50.49 -6.74 -8.47
N GLY A 261 49.30 -7.32 -8.33
CA GLY A 261 48.20 -7.22 -9.30
C GLY A 261 47.29 -6.02 -9.07
N ASP A 262 46.18 -5.98 -9.82
CA ASP A 262 45.08 -5.05 -9.57
C ASP A 262 44.37 -5.41 -8.26
N GLN A 263 44.50 -4.55 -7.25
CA GLN A 263 43.97 -4.81 -5.91
C GLN A 263 42.45 -4.96 -5.90
N ARG A 264 41.71 -4.27 -6.78
CA ARG A 264 40.25 -4.38 -6.87
C ARG A 264 39.84 -5.74 -7.41
N GLN A 265 40.51 -6.19 -8.46
CA GLN A 265 40.26 -7.52 -9.03
C GLN A 265 40.60 -8.62 -8.02
N SER A 266 41.71 -8.50 -7.29
CA SER A 266 42.07 -9.44 -6.22
C SER A 266 41.01 -9.49 -5.12
N PHE A 267 40.46 -8.33 -4.71
CA PHE A 267 39.39 -8.25 -3.73
C PHE A 267 38.11 -8.94 -4.22
N ILE A 268 37.68 -8.65 -5.45
CA ILE A 268 36.48 -9.26 -6.06
C ILE A 268 36.61 -10.78 -6.11
N VAL A 269 37.72 -11.29 -6.64
CA VAL A 269 37.94 -12.73 -6.82
C VAL A 269 37.96 -13.44 -5.46
N GLU A 270 38.60 -12.85 -4.46
CA GLU A 270 38.67 -13.43 -3.13
C GLU A 270 37.31 -13.45 -2.43
N GLU A 271 36.55 -12.35 -2.42
CA GLU A 271 35.21 -12.35 -1.82
C GLU A 271 34.24 -13.30 -2.53
N LEU A 272 34.30 -13.38 -3.88
CA LEU A 272 33.51 -14.34 -4.64
C LEU A 272 33.87 -15.78 -4.27
N PHE A 273 35.16 -16.10 -4.19
CA PHE A 273 35.62 -17.42 -3.79
C PHE A 273 35.15 -17.78 -2.37
N GLN A 274 35.24 -16.85 -1.41
CA GLN A 274 34.76 -17.08 -0.05
C GLN A 274 33.24 -17.32 0.01
N GLY A 275 32.48 -16.60 -0.82
CA GLY A 275 31.04 -16.83 -0.99
C GLY A 275 30.73 -18.23 -1.55
N ILE A 276 31.45 -18.65 -2.60
CA ILE A 276 31.32 -19.99 -3.20
C ILE A 276 31.70 -21.07 -2.19
N ARG A 277 32.83 -20.90 -1.50
CA ARG A 277 33.33 -21.83 -0.48
C ARG A 277 32.30 -22.06 0.62
N THR A 278 31.67 -20.99 1.11
CA THR A 278 30.62 -21.09 2.14
C THR A 278 29.45 -21.98 1.68
N ILE A 279 29.02 -21.85 0.43
CA ILE A 279 27.93 -22.67 -0.13
C ILE A 279 28.37 -24.12 -0.35
N VAL A 280 29.60 -24.34 -0.82
CA VAL A 280 30.15 -25.69 -0.98
C VAL A 280 30.25 -26.42 0.35
N GLU A 281 30.82 -25.78 1.38
CA GLU A 281 30.96 -26.35 2.73
C GLU A 281 29.59 -26.74 3.30
N ARG A 282 28.58 -25.87 3.12
CA ARG A 282 27.21 -26.13 3.55
C ARG A 282 26.56 -27.28 2.76
N SER A 283 26.79 -27.34 1.45
CA SER A 283 26.22 -28.36 0.58
C SER A 283 26.84 -29.76 0.78
N LEU A 284 28.13 -29.84 1.06
CA LEU A 284 28.87 -31.11 1.15
C LEU A 284 29.09 -31.59 2.59
N GLY A 285 28.98 -30.68 3.57
CA GLY A 285 29.08 -30.99 5.00
C GLY A 285 30.44 -31.56 5.42
N SER A 286 30.44 -32.43 6.43
CA SER A 286 31.65 -32.90 7.13
C SER A 286 32.59 -33.79 6.30
N GLY A 287 32.21 -34.16 5.07
CA GLY A 287 33.04 -34.98 4.17
C GLY A 287 33.96 -34.16 3.25
N PHE A 288 33.87 -32.84 3.29
CA PHE A 288 34.63 -31.93 2.43
C PHE A 288 35.80 -31.30 3.20
N ASP A 289 36.99 -31.28 2.59
CA ASP A 289 38.15 -30.57 3.12
C ASP A 289 38.26 -29.19 2.46
N PRO A 290 37.86 -28.10 3.14
CA PRO A 290 37.90 -26.76 2.56
C PRO A 290 39.33 -26.20 2.45
N LEU A 291 40.32 -26.91 2.98
CA LEU A 291 41.73 -26.56 2.89
C LEU A 291 42.48 -27.33 1.79
N ASP A 292 41.78 -28.15 0.98
CA ASP A 292 42.38 -28.83 -0.16
C ASP A 292 42.99 -27.80 -1.14
N PRO A 293 44.31 -27.84 -1.41
CA PRO A 293 44.96 -26.93 -2.34
C PRO A 293 44.37 -26.97 -3.76
N ALA A 294 43.86 -28.12 -4.22
CA ALA A 294 43.23 -28.25 -5.53
C ALA A 294 41.89 -27.49 -5.56
N PHE A 295 41.08 -27.65 -4.52
CA PHE A 295 39.83 -26.91 -4.35
C PHE A 295 40.07 -25.40 -4.30
N ILE A 296 41.04 -24.93 -3.51
CA ILE A 296 41.34 -23.50 -3.40
C ILE A 296 41.72 -22.93 -4.77
N ALA A 297 42.64 -23.59 -5.49
CA ALA A 297 43.07 -23.14 -6.81
C ALA A 297 41.94 -23.15 -7.86
N ASN A 298 41.10 -24.20 -7.85
CA ASN A 298 39.94 -24.33 -8.73
C ASN A 298 38.86 -23.29 -8.39
N GLY A 299 38.63 -23.03 -7.10
CA GLY A 299 37.70 -22.04 -6.61
C GLY A 299 38.08 -20.62 -7.02
N HIS A 300 39.35 -20.24 -6.92
CA HIS A 300 39.85 -18.96 -7.45
C HIS A 300 39.70 -18.86 -8.96
N THR A 301 39.94 -19.97 -9.69
CA THR A 301 39.73 -20.02 -11.14
C THR A 301 38.27 -19.79 -11.50
N LEU A 302 37.34 -20.43 -10.77
CA LEU A 302 35.90 -20.26 -10.96
C LEU A 302 35.47 -18.82 -10.65
N ALA A 303 35.87 -18.26 -9.50
CA ALA A 303 35.56 -16.89 -9.12
C ALA A 303 36.06 -15.86 -10.15
N MET A 304 37.25 -16.06 -10.71
CA MET A 304 37.78 -15.23 -11.78
C MET A 304 36.93 -15.32 -13.07
N GLN A 305 36.52 -16.53 -13.48
CA GLN A 305 35.68 -16.69 -14.68
C GLN A 305 34.27 -16.09 -14.48
N VAL A 306 33.72 -16.17 -13.28
CA VAL A 306 32.44 -15.52 -12.93
C VAL A 306 32.57 -14.00 -13.01
N ALA A 307 33.62 -13.42 -12.42
CA ALA A 307 33.89 -11.98 -12.52
C ALA A 307 34.02 -11.52 -13.98
N GLN A 308 34.67 -12.32 -14.83
CA GLN A 308 34.77 -12.06 -16.28
C GLN A 308 33.43 -12.14 -17.01
N ALA A 309 32.56 -13.08 -16.65
CA ALA A 309 31.25 -13.26 -17.28
C ALA A 309 30.31 -12.07 -17.02
N VAL A 310 30.39 -11.48 -15.82
CA VAL A 310 29.52 -10.39 -15.41
C VAL A 310 29.98 -9.03 -15.97
N ALA A 311 31.29 -8.86 -16.19
CA ALA A 311 31.89 -7.64 -16.74
C ALA A 311 31.19 -7.11 -18.02
N PRO A 312 31.10 -5.78 -18.23
CA PRO A 312 31.70 -4.71 -17.42
C PRO A 312 30.94 -4.35 -16.14
N ALA A 313 29.78 -4.98 -15.88
CA ALA A 313 29.09 -4.85 -14.60
C ALA A 313 29.88 -5.56 -13.49
N LEU A 314 29.61 -5.20 -12.23
CA LEU A 314 30.21 -5.83 -11.07
C LEU A 314 29.23 -6.81 -10.43
N VAL A 315 29.78 -7.85 -9.77
CA VAL A 315 28.98 -8.69 -8.88
C VAL A 315 28.82 -7.94 -7.55
N PRO A 316 27.58 -7.69 -7.08
CA PRO A 316 27.37 -7.16 -5.74
C PRO A 316 27.94 -8.14 -4.70
N LEU A 317 28.91 -7.72 -3.90
CA LEU A 317 29.57 -8.56 -2.89
C LEU A 317 28.83 -8.51 -1.55
N ASN A 318 27.49 -8.46 -1.60
CA ASN A 318 26.60 -8.46 -0.44
C ASN A 318 26.32 -9.88 0.12
N ARG A 319 27.18 -10.86 -0.22
CA ARG A 319 27.04 -12.31 0.02
C ARG A 319 25.89 -13.00 -0.71
N VAL A 320 24.75 -12.33 -0.87
CA VAL A 320 23.56 -12.90 -1.51
C VAL A 320 23.82 -13.26 -2.96
N ALA A 321 24.34 -12.31 -3.76
CA ALA A 321 24.64 -12.59 -5.16
C ALA A 321 25.72 -13.68 -5.32
N PRO A 322 26.86 -13.67 -4.57
CA PRO A 322 27.81 -14.77 -4.57
C PRO A 322 27.20 -16.13 -4.23
N GLN A 323 26.31 -16.19 -3.23
CA GLN A 323 25.64 -17.44 -2.84
C GLN A 323 24.70 -17.96 -3.92
N ARG A 324 23.89 -17.08 -4.53
CA ARG A 324 23.00 -17.46 -5.64
C ARG A 324 23.78 -17.94 -6.86
N LEU A 325 24.85 -17.24 -7.23
CA LEU A 325 25.75 -17.66 -8.30
C LEU A 325 26.39 -19.02 -7.99
N ALA A 326 26.83 -19.23 -6.75
CA ALA A 326 27.40 -20.50 -6.32
C ALA A 326 26.42 -21.66 -6.48
N ARG A 327 25.16 -21.53 -6.01
CA ARG A 327 24.12 -22.56 -6.19
C ARG A 327 23.94 -22.94 -7.66
N TYR A 328 23.79 -21.92 -8.51
CA TYR A 328 23.66 -22.12 -9.96
C TYR A 328 24.86 -22.87 -10.54
N LEU A 329 26.08 -22.44 -10.21
CA LEU A 329 27.31 -23.05 -10.73
C LEU A 329 27.49 -24.49 -10.26
N LEU A 330 27.17 -24.79 -9.00
CA LEU A 330 27.26 -26.14 -8.44
C LEU A 330 26.35 -27.11 -9.18
N HIS A 331 25.12 -26.68 -9.48
CA HIS A 331 24.15 -27.49 -10.20
C HIS A 331 24.47 -27.56 -11.70
N ALA A 332 24.52 -26.41 -12.40
CA ALA A 332 24.61 -26.34 -13.85
C ALA A 332 25.91 -26.96 -14.40
N TYR A 333 27.05 -26.78 -13.72
CA TYR A 333 28.35 -27.30 -14.17
C TYR A 333 28.74 -28.62 -13.50
N GLY A 334 27.84 -29.24 -12.72
CA GLY A 334 28.08 -30.51 -12.03
C GLY A 334 29.29 -30.45 -11.10
N LEU A 335 29.29 -29.47 -10.20
CA LEU A 335 30.31 -29.24 -9.18
C LEU A 335 29.76 -29.54 -7.76
N ASN A 336 28.70 -30.34 -7.68
CA ASN A 336 27.96 -30.69 -6.47
C ASN A 336 28.59 -31.84 -5.65
N ASP A 337 29.86 -32.17 -5.90
CA ASP A 337 30.60 -33.21 -5.18
C ASP A 337 32.07 -32.82 -4.98
N ALA A 338 32.70 -33.35 -3.93
CA ALA A 338 34.07 -33.02 -3.56
C ALA A 338 35.11 -33.44 -4.62
N VAL A 339 34.84 -34.49 -5.41
CA VAL A 339 35.75 -34.98 -6.44
C VAL A 339 35.79 -33.99 -7.61
N SER A 340 34.62 -33.53 -8.06
CA SER A 340 34.49 -32.55 -9.14
C SER A 340 35.17 -31.22 -8.82
N LEU A 341 35.16 -30.79 -7.56
CA LEU A 341 35.78 -29.55 -7.10
C LEU A 341 37.30 -29.64 -6.94
N SER A 342 37.83 -30.86 -6.80
CA SER A 342 39.26 -31.12 -6.52
C SER A 342 39.99 -31.73 -7.72
N LEU A 343 39.39 -31.65 -8.93
CA LEU A 343 39.99 -32.13 -10.16
C LEU A 343 41.30 -31.40 -10.48
N PRO A 344 42.24 -32.05 -11.21
CA PRO A 344 43.37 -31.36 -11.82
C PRO A 344 42.89 -30.15 -12.64
N GLY A 345 43.59 -29.02 -12.56
CA GLY A 345 43.10 -27.74 -13.11
C GLY A 345 42.78 -27.76 -14.62
N ASN A 346 43.42 -28.61 -15.41
CA ASN A 346 43.07 -28.82 -16.82
C ASN A 346 41.69 -29.50 -16.98
N GLU A 347 41.39 -30.52 -16.17
CA GLU A 347 40.11 -31.23 -16.17
C GLU A 347 38.99 -30.37 -15.59
N PHE A 348 39.28 -29.61 -14.52
CA PHE A 348 38.35 -28.64 -13.95
C PHE A 348 37.97 -27.58 -14.99
N ASN A 349 38.95 -27.01 -15.71
CA ASN A 349 38.68 -26.03 -16.75
C ASN A 349 37.83 -26.58 -17.92
N VAL A 350 37.94 -27.88 -18.23
CA VAL A 350 37.07 -28.52 -19.23
C VAL A 350 35.61 -28.51 -18.77
N LYS A 351 35.34 -28.80 -17.48
CA LYS A 351 33.96 -28.68 -16.94
C LYS A 351 33.41 -27.25 -17.11
N LEU A 352 34.23 -26.22 -16.88
CA LEU A 352 33.80 -24.82 -16.99
C LEU A 352 33.50 -24.36 -18.43
N GLN A 353 33.89 -25.13 -19.45
CA GLN A 353 33.54 -24.83 -20.85
C GLN A 353 32.09 -25.19 -21.20
N GLY A 354 31.35 -25.85 -20.30
CA GLY A 354 29.99 -26.31 -20.55
C GLY A 354 29.95 -27.54 -21.47
N GLY A 355 28.76 -27.85 -22.00
CA GLY A 355 28.52 -29.06 -22.80
C GLY A 355 27.58 -28.80 -23.96
N SER A 356 27.99 -29.15 -25.18
CA SER A 356 27.16 -28.97 -26.39
C SER A 356 25.89 -29.83 -26.37
N SER A 357 25.89 -30.94 -25.61
CA SER A 357 24.71 -31.80 -25.40
C SER A 357 23.75 -31.28 -24.33
N SER A 358 24.21 -30.41 -23.42
CA SER A 358 23.38 -29.79 -22.37
C SER A 358 22.95 -28.36 -22.71
N GLY A 359 23.40 -27.80 -23.84
CA GLY A 359 23.13 -26.41 -24.23
C GLY A 359 23.82 -25.37 -23.34
N LEU A 360 24.64 -25.79 -22.39
CA LEU A 360 25.31 -24.92 -21.42
C LEU A 360 26.56 -24.29 -22.04
N SER A 361 26.64 -22.97 -22.01
CA SER A 361 27.80 -22.20 -22.48
C SER A 361 28.93 -22.20 -21.45
N ALA A 362 30.15 -21.82 -21.88
CA ALA A 362 31.26 -21.65 -20.96
C ALA A 362 30.96 -20.55 -19.92
N VAL A 363 31.44 -20.72 -18.68
CA VAL A 363 31.19 -19.78 -17.57
C VAL A 363 31.44 -18.33 -17.99
N THR A 364 32.56 -18.07 -18.66
CA THR A 364 33.01 -16.73 -19.09
C THR A 364 32.07 -16.00 -20.05
N VAL A 365 31.13 -16.70 -20.70
CA VAL A 365 30.17 -16.13 -21.67
C VAL A 365 28.73 -16.51 -21.35
N ASN A 366 28.47 -17.05 -20.16
CA ASN A 366 27.13 -17.47 -19.76
C ASN A 366 26.27 -16.23 -19.43
N PRO A 367 25.23 -15.93 -20.22
CA PRO A 367 24.44 -14.71 -20.05
C PRO A 367 23.64 -14.69 -18.73
N LEU A 368 23.28 -15.87 -18.19
CA LEU A 368 22.48 -15.98 -16.97
C LEU A 368 23.26 -15.52 -15.73
N LEU A 369 24.60 -15.64 -15.73
CA LEU A 369 25.42 -15.19 -14.60
C LEU A 369 25.30 -13.68 -14.37
N ARG A 370 25.15 -12.89 -15.45
CA ARG A 370 24.95 -11.44 -15.31
C ARG A 370 23.57 -11.11 -14.75
N GLU A 371 22.55 -11.83 -15.18
CA GLU A 371 21.18 -11.69 -14.67
C GLU A 371 21.10 -12.08 -13.19
N LEU A 372 21.64 -13.25 -12.83
CA LEU A 372 21.69 -13.69 -11.43
C LEU A 372 22.56 -12.78 -10.55
N ALA A 373 23.58 -12.12 -11.10
CA ALA A 373 24.37 -11.15 -10.34
C ALA A 373 23.60 -9.86 -10.07
N SER A 374 22.71 -9.42 -10.97
CA SER A 374 21.98 -8.15 -10.84
C SER A 374 20.71 -8.23 -9.98
N LEU A 375 20.17 -9.42 -9.74
CA LEU A 375 19.00 -9.61 -8.87
C LEU A 375 19.30 -9.19 -7.43
N THR A 376 18.34 -8.53 -6.77
CA THR A 376 18.44 -8.12 -5.36
C THR A 376 17.79 -9.11 -4.40
N SER A 377 16.96 -10.05 -4.89
CA SER A 377 16.35 -11.14 -4.12
C SER A 377 17.40 -12.07 -3.50
N ALA A 378 17.04 -12.84 -2.48
CA ALA A 378 17.94 -13.87 -1.93
C ALA A 378 17.99 -15.13 -2.80
N TYR A 379 16.88 -15.44 -3.44
CA TYR A 379 16.69 -16.61 -4.29
C TYR A 379 16.25 -16.19 -5.69
N SER A 380 16.66 -16.98 -6.67
CA SER A 380 15.97 -17.00 -7.97
C SER A 380 15.27 -18.35 -8.07
N ILE A 381 13.98 -18.36 -8.43
CA ILE A 381 13.20 -19.60 -8.55
C ILE A 381 13.78 -20.55 -9.60
N GLN A 382 14.51 -20.01 -10.59
CA GLN A 382 15.17 -20.80 -11.63
C GLN A 382 16.41 -21.56 -11.12
N VAL A 383 16.94 -21.18 -9.96
CA VAL A 383 18.17 -21.76 -9.38
C VAL A 383 17.79 -22.81 -8.33
N PRO A 384 18.21 -24.08 -8.49
CA PRO A 384 17.90 -25.13 -7.53
C PRO A 384 18.36 -24.80 -6.10
N LEU A 385 17.48 -25.07 -5.14
CA LEU A 385 17.75 -24.98 -3.70
C LEU A 385 18.69 -26.09 -3.24
N LEU A 386 19.50 -25.80 -2.20
CA LEU A 386 20.23 -26.85 -1.49
C LEU A 386 19.25 -27.74 -0.70
N ALA A 387 19.67 -28.97 -0.40
CA ALA A 387 18.82 -29.94 0.31
C ALA A 387 18.34 -29.43 1.69
N ASP A 388 19.15 -28.63 2.39
CA ASP A 388 18.77 -28.03 3.67
C ASP A 388 17.96 -26.74 3.52
N GLU A 389 17.84 -26.19 2.30
CA GLU A 389 17.05 -25.01 1.96
C GLU A 389 15.62 -25.35 1.53
N MET A 390 15.39 -26.56 0.99
CA MET A 390 14.08 -26.99 0.48
C MET A 390 12.97 -26.76 1.53
N PRO A 391 11.89 -26.05 1.17
CA PRO A 391 10.82 -25.74 2.11
C PRO A 391 9.96 -26.96 2.44
N GLY A 392 9.78 -27.90 1.51
CA GLY A 392 8.87 -29.04 1.66
C GLY A 392 7.45 -28.57 2.00
N ASP A 393 6.73 -29.31 2.84
CA ASP A 393 5.36 -28.96 3.29
C ASP A 393 5.31 -27.93 4.44
N ASP A 394 6.45 -27.35 4.82
CA ASP A 394 6.50 -26.35 5.89
C ASP A 394 6.03 -24.98 5.38
N SER A 395 4.79 -24.63 5.72
CA SER A 395 4.17 -23.36 5.36
C SER A 395 5.02 -22.12 5.68
N ALA A 396 5.72 -22.10 6.83
CA ALA A 396 6.52 -20.94 7.21
C ALA A 396 7.78 -20.85 6.36
N ARG A 397 8.40 -22.00 6.03
CA ARG A 397 9.54 -22.05 5.13
C ARG A 397 9.17 -21.69 3.69
N ARG A 398 8.01 -22.12 3.20
CA ARG A 398 7.48 -21.74 1.89
C ARG A 398 7.26 -20.24 1.78
N ALA A 399 6.60 -19.64 2.78
CA ALA A 399 6.42 -18.19 2.83
C ALA A 399 7.77 -17.45 2.83
N ALA A 400 8.71 -17.89 3.68
CA ALA A 400 10.05 -17.29 3.75
C ALA A 400 10.84 -17.44 2.45
N TYR A 401 10.68 -18.55 1.72
CA TYR A 401 11.29 -18.74 0.40
C TYR A 401 10.67 -17.81 -0.63
N TYR A 402 9.34 -17.79 -0.74
CA TYR A 402 8.60 -16.96 -1.68
C TYR A 402 8.93 -15.47 -1.51
N TYR A 403 8.78 -14.90 -0.31
CA TYR A 403 9.02 -13.47 -0.09
C TYR A 403 10.48 -13.04 -0.28
N ARG A 404 11.42 -14.00 -0.31
CA ARG A 404 12.84 -13.76 -0.56
C ARG A 404 13.27 -14.16 -1.97
N SER A 405 12.36 -14.61 -2.83
CA SER A 405 12.63 -14.97 -4.22
C SER A 405 12.31 -13.82 -5.18
N ASP A 406 12.76 -13.97 -6.42
CA ASP A 406 12.44 -13.08 -7.55
C ASP A 406 10.97 -13.20 -8.03
N LEU A 407 10.23 -14.21 -7.54
CA LEU A 407 8.80 -14.38 -7.81
C LEU A 407 7.91 -13.55 -6.85
N SER A 408 8.44 -13.07 -5.73
CA SER A 408 7.65 -12.30 -4.77
C SER A 408 7.06 -11.05 -5.42
N HIS A 409 5.74 -10.87 -5.31
CA HIS A 409 5.08 -9.65 -5.77
C HIS A 409 5.64 -8.39 -5.08
N LEU A 410 6.01 -8.48 -3.79
CA LEU A 410 6.62 -7.37 -3.07
C LEU A 410 8.02 -7.03 -3.61
N HIS A 411 8.80 -8.05 -3.96
CA HIS A 411 10.11 -7.85 -4.58
C HIS A 411 9.99 -7.26 -6.00
N GLN A 412 9.00 -7.74 -6.76
CA GLN A 412 8.69 -7.18 -8.07
C GLN A 412 8.27 -5.72 -7.97
N ALA A 413 7.47 -5.35 -6.96
CA ALA A 413 7.11 -3.95 -6.69
C ALA A 413 8.34 -3.09 -6.36
N GLU A 414 9.22 -3.54 -5.45
CA GLU A 414 10.47 -2.83 -5.11
C GLU A 414 11.37 -2.60 -6.32
N LYS A 415 11.49 -3.60 -7.20
CA LYS A 415 12.33 -3.48 -8.41
C LYS A 415 11.84 -2.35 -9.32
N LEU A 416 10.52 -2.15 -9.43
CA LEU A 416 9.94 -1.08 -10.25
C LEU A 416 10.25 0.29 -9.68
N VAL A 417 10.30 0.40 -8.35
CA VAL A 417 10.64 1.66 -7.69
C VAL A 417 12.06 2.11 -8.02
N GLY A 418 13.01 1.18 -8.11
CA GLY A 418 14.39 1.49 -8.51
C GLY A 418 14.51 2.12 -9.90
N LEU A 419 13.45 2.07 -10.73
CA LEU A 419 13.40 2.69 -12.06
C LEU A 419 12.87 4.13 -12.06
N VAL A 420 12.48 4.66 -10.89
CA VAL A 420 11.88 5.99 -10.70
C VAL A 420 12.72 6.82 -9.73
N SER A 421 13.38 7.85 -10.26
CA SER A 421 14.23 8.76 -9.47
C SER A 421 13.48 9.96 -8.87
N ASP A 422 12.16 10.04 -9.03
CA ASP A 422 11.35 11.13 -8.49
C ASP A 422 10.69 10.72 -7.16
N ASP A 423 11.18 11.29 -6.06
CA ASP A 423 10.67 11.04 -4.71
C ASP A 423 9.14 11.28 -4.60
N ALA A 424 8.58 12.20 -5.38
CA ALA A 424 7.15 12.47 -5.38
C ALA A 424 6.29 11.34 -5.95
N VAL A 425 6.91 10.39 -6.66
CA VAL A 425 6.26 9.18 -7.15
C VAL A 425 6.76 7.95 -6.40
N ASN A 426 8.05 7.91 -6.06
CA ASN A 426 8.71 6.78 -5.42
C ASN A 426 8.24 6.61 -3.96
N ASP A 427 8.18 7.69 -3.17
CA ASP A 427 7.84 7.58 -1.74
C ASP A 427 6.42 7.06 -1.48
N PRO A 428 5.35 7.56 -2.15
CA PRO A 428 4.02 7.00 -1.99
C PRO A 428 3.95 5.51 -2.35
N LEU A 429 4.71 5.10 -3.38
CA LEU A 429 4.77 3.69 -3.75
C LEU A 429 5.50 2.84 -2.70
N MET A 430 6.56 3.38 -2.11
CA MET A 430 7.26 2.73 -1.00
C MET A 430 6.36 2.58 0.24
N VAL A 431 5.42 3.51 0.49
CA VAL A 431 4.39 3.35 1.54
C VAL A 431 3.53 2.11 1.26
N GLU A 432 3.10 1.90 0.01
CA GLU A 432 2.31 0.72 -0.38
C GLU A 432 3.10 -0.59 -0.23
N ILE A 433 4.40 -0.58 -0.55
CA ILE A 433 5.28 -1.74 -0.32
C ILE A 433 5.45 -2.01 1.18
N VAL A 434 5.55 -0.96 2.00
CA VAL A 434 5.61 -1.07 3.47
C VAL A 434 4.34 -1.71 4.01
N ASP A 435 3.17 -1.30 3.54
CA ASP A 435 1.89 -1.92 3.91
C ASP A 435 1.84 -3.39 3.48
N GLY A 436 2.15 -3.69 2.21
CA GLY A 436 2.19 -5.07 1.69
C GLY A 436 3.16 -5.98 2.47
N LYS A 437 4.36 -5.48 2.81
CA LYS A 437 5.31 -6.21 3.66
C LYS A 437 4.81 -6.40 5.08
N ALA A 438 4.21 -5.37 5.68
CA ALA A 438 3.66 -5.47 7.03
C ALA A 438 2.51 -6.49 7.07
N ALA A 439 1.63 -6.48 6.08
CA ALA A 439 0.56 -7.46 5.89
C ALA A 439 1.10 -8.90 5.68
N ALA A 440 2.27 -9.04 5.03
CA ALA A 440 2.99 -10.30 4.89
C ALA A 440 3.78 -10.72 6.16
N GLY A 441 3.79 -9.90 7.22
CA GLY A 441 4.51 -10.16 8.46
C GLY A 441 6.01 -9.81 8.42
N LEU A 442 6.47 -9.13 7.37
CA LEU A 442 7.86 -8.74 7.14
C LEU A 442 8.19 -7.38 7.78
N PHE A 443 7.81 -7.20 9.05
CA PHE A 443 7.87 -5.90 9.75
C PHE A 443 9.27 -5.27 9.78
N ALA A 444 10.32 -6.07 9.99
CA ALA A 444 11.69 -5.56 10.04
C ALA A 444 12.18 -5.06 8.66
N GLU A 445 11.75 -5.70 7.58
CA GLU A 445 12.06 -5.24 6.23
C GLU A 445 11.27 -3.98 5.89
N ALA A 446 9.99 -3.93 6.25
CA ALA A 446 9.15 -2.76 6.10
C ALA A 446 9.75 -1.55 6.85
N GLU A 447 10.12 -1.73 8.13
CA GLU A 447 10.80 -0.72 8.93
C GLU A 447 12.07 -0.19 8.24
N LYS A 448 12.89 -1.09 7.70
CA LYS A 448 14.11 -0.72 6.97
C LYS A 448 13.80 0.14 5.74
N ILE A 449 12.74 -0.16 4.99
CA ILE A 449 12.29 0.68 3.86
C ILE A 449 11.91 2.07 4.36
N VAL A 450 11.10 2.18 5.41
CA VAL A 450 10.72 3.50 5.96
C VAL A 450 11.94 4.35 6.34
N GLN A 451 12.95 3.71 6.93
CA GLN A 451 14.16 4.40 7.42
C GLN A 451 15.14 4.79 6.31
N THR A 452 15.17 4.05 5.20
CA THR A 452 16.26 4.12 4.21
C THR A 452 15.82 4.54 2.81
N GLN A 453 14.55 4.37 2.47
CA GLN A 453 14.04 4.51 1.10
C GLN A 453 12.88 5.49 0.95
N ILE A 454 12.25 5.94 2.05
CA ILE A 454 11.19 6.97 2.03
C ILE A 454 11.75 8.30 2.55
N TYR A 455 11.67 9.38 1.77
CA TYR A 455 12.35 10.65 2.09
C TYR A 455 11.41 11.77 2.52
N GLN A 456 10.26 11.90 1.87
CA GLN A 456 9.26 12.91 2.15
C GLN A 456 8.68 12.67 3.54
N SER A 457 8.76 13.68 4.40
CA SER A 457 8.33 13.53 5.80
C SER A 457 6.83 13.25 5.94
N ALA A 458 6.01 13.58 4.93
CA ALA A 458 4.60 13.20 4.89
C ALA A 458 4.47 11.69 4.67
N GLU A 459 5.07 11.16 3.61
CA GLU A 459 5.07 9.73 3.30
C GLU A 459 5.76 8.89 4.37
N GLN A 460 6.80 9.40 5.03
CA GLN A 460 7.38 8.74 6.22
C GLN A 460 6.35 8.60 7.34
N ALA A 461 5.51 9.61 7.56
CA ALA A 461 4.48 9.53 8.59
C ALA A 461 3.43 8.47 8.27
N ASP A 462 3.05 8.37 7.00
CA ASP A 462 2.11 7.35 6.50
C ASP A 462 2.70 5.95 6.61
N ALA A 463 3.94 5.75 6.15
CA ALA A 463 4.61 4.46 6.25
C ALA A 463 4.78 3.98 7.70
N TRP A 464 5.16 4.88 8.63
CA TRP A 464 5.21 4.54 10.06
C TRP A 464 3.83 4.22 10.63
N LEU A 465 2.79 4.93 10.19
CA LEU A 465 1.42 4.67 10.60
C LEU A 465 0.93 3.32 10.09
N GLU A 466 1.14 2.97 8.81
CA GLU A 466 0.71 1.68 8.27
C GLU A 466 1.46 0.52 8.93
N LEU A 467 2.77 0.67 9.18
CA LEU A 467 3.53 -0.33 9.94
C LEU A 467 2.99 -0.52 11.35
N GLY A 468 2.81 0.57 12.10
CA GLY A 468 2.28 0.52 13.47
C GLY A 468 0.85 -0.01 13.51
N ARG A 469 -0.01 0.40 12.58
CA ARG A 469 -1.40 -0.08 12.45
C ARG A 469 -1.44 -1.57 12.17
N SER A 470 -0.62 -2.06 11.23
CA SER A 470 -0.52 -3.48 10.93
C SER A 470 -0.15 -4.26 12.20
N GLU A 471 0.86 -3.81 12.95
CA GLU A 471 1.23 -4.42 14.22
C GLU A 471 0.10 -4.40 15.27
N VAL A 472 -0.67 -3.32 15.35
CA VAL A 472 -1.88 -3.24 16.20
C VAL A 472 -2.91 -4.28 15.78
N ASP A 473 -3.20 -4.38 14.48
CA ASP A 473 -4.19 -5.32 13.94
C ASP A 473 -3.77 -6.79 14.20
N PHE A 474 -2.47 -7.06 14.36
CA PHE A 474 -1.92 -8.37 14.73
C PHE A 474 -1.63 -8.53 16.24
N GLY A 475 -2.07 -7.61 17.09
CA GLY A 475 -1.92 -7.71 18.55
C GLY A 475 -0.49 -7.48 19.08
N ARG A 476 0.42 -6.94 18.25
CA ARG A 476 1.83 -6.69 18.60
C ARG A 476 2.04 -5.32 19.22
N TYR A 477 1.27 -5.01 20.27
CA TYR A 477 1.16 -3.67 20.85
C TYR A 477 2.49 -3.05 21.31
N ALA A 478 3.40 -3.86 21.86
CA ALA A 478 4.71 -3.38 22.30
C ALA A 478 5.63 -2.95 21.14
N ALA A 479 5.47 -3.57 19.97
CA ALA A 479 6.21 -3.21 18.75
C ALA A 479 5.55 -2.02 18.03
N ALA A 480 4.21 -1.94 18.07
CA ALA A 480 3.45 -0.84 17.47
C ALA A 480 3.76 0.53 18.10
N LEU A 481 3.94 0.59 19.42
CA LEU A 481 4.14 1.84 20.16
C LEU A 481 5.25 2.74 19.58
N PRO A 482 6.52 2.28 19.44
CA PRO A 482 7.59 3.11 18.87
C PRO A 482 7.33 3.54 17.42
N HIS A 483 6.62 2.75 16.61
CA HIS A 483 6.25 3.13 15.24
C HIS A 483 5.16 4.21 15.20
N LEU A 484 4.16 4.13 16.09
CA LEU A 484 3.16 5.19 16.25
C LEU A 484 3.77 6.51 16.74
N ASP A 485 4.77 6.43 17.63
CA ASP A 485 5.56 7.60 18.06
C ASP A 485 6.33 8.22 16.89
N ALA A 486 6.97 7.40 16.07
CA ALA A 486 7.66 7.85 14.86
C ALA A 486 6.70 8.50 13.85
N ALA A 487 5.52 7.91 13.64
CA ALA A 487 4.46 8.46 12.79
C ALA A 487 4.01 9.84 13.30
N TYR A 488 3.72 9.95 14.61
CA TYR A 488 3.29 11.21 15.21
C TYR A 488 4.37 12.29 15.10
N ALA A 489 5.63 11.95 15.38
CA ALA A 489 6.74 12.87 15.26
C ALA A 489 6.97 13.34 13.81
N ALA A 490 6.77 12.46 12.82
CA ALA A 490 6.87 12.80 11.41
C ALA A 490 5.74 13.73 10.94
N ILE A 491 4.47 13.38 11.19
CA ILE A 491 3.34 14.22 10.75
C ILE A 491 3.32 15.57 11.46
N ARG A 492 3.72 15.63 12.74
CA ARG A 492 3.80 16.89 13.48
C ARG A 492 4.80 17.84 12.83
N ARG A 493 6.00 17.36 12.45
CA ARG A 493 6.99 18.16 11.72
C ARG A 493 6.43 18.71 10.42
N VAL A 494 5.70 17.89 9.67
CA VAL A 494 5.05 18.31 8.41
C VAL A 494 4.06 19.45 8.68
N VAL A 495 3.14 19.25 9.63
CA VAL A 495 2.11 20.24 9.95
C VAL A 495 2.71 21.53 10.51
N ASP A 496 3.68 21.45 11.42
CA ASP A 496 4.36 22.61 12.00
C ASP A 496 5.12 23.42 10.92
N SER A 497 5.70 22.74 9.91
CA SER A 497 6.44 23.40 8.83
C SER A 497 5.56 24.19 7.85
N LYS A 498 4.40 23.64 7.46
CA LYS A 498 3.46 24.33 6.53
C LYS A 498 2.51 25.29 7.24
N GLY A 499 2.37 25.13 8.56
CA GLY A 499 1.51 25.94 9.41
C GLY A 499 0.03 25.53 9.33
N ALA A 500 -0.70 25.79 10.42
CA ALA A 500 -2.08 25.34 10.59
C ALA A 500 -3.02 25.76 9.43
N ALA A 501 -2.82 26.94 8.84
CA ALA A 501 -3.66 27.45 7.76
C ALA A 501 -3.63 26.61 6.47
N LEU A 502 -2.57 25.81 6.25
CA LEU A 502 -2.37 24.97 5.06
C LEU A 502 -2.64 23.48 5.35
N LEU A 503 -3.36 23.17 6.43
CA LEU A 503 -3.69 21.81 6.82
C LEU A 503 -4.61 21.11 5.80
N SER A 504 -4.18 19.93 5.36
CA SER A 504 -4.86 19.09 4.38
C SER A 504 -5.92 18.18 5.04
N SER A 505 -6.77 17.53 4.24
CA SER A 505 -7.66 16.47 4.75
C SER A 505 -6.90 15.24 5.18
N HIS A 506 -5.80 14.96 4.49
CA HIS A 506 -4.94 13.81 4.74
C HIS A 506 -4.23 13.95 6.10
N ASP A 507 -3.62 15.09 6.43
CA ASP A 507 -2.95 15.28 7.75
C ASP A 507 -3.91 15.06 8.92
N SER A 508 -5.17 15.49 8.73
CA SER A 508 -6.23 15.34 9.73
C SER A 508 -6.55 13.86 9.95
N ALA A 509 -6.61 13.08 8.87
CA ALA A 509 -6.88 11.65 8.91
C ALA A 509 -5.72 10.89 9.55
N VAL A 510 -4.48 11.19 9.18
CA VAL A 510 -3.26 10.58 9.76
C VAL A 510 -3.21 10.79 11.27
N LEU A 511 -3.37 12.03 11.74
CA LEU A 511 -3.38 12.34 13.17
C LEU A 511 -4.53 11.64 13.92
N ALA A 512 -5.72 11.58 13.33
CA ALA A 512 -6.85 10.87 13.95
C ALA A 512 -6.56 9.35 14.03
N SER A 513 -6.03 8.74 12.96
CA SER A 513 -5.65 7.33 12.92
C SER A 513 -4.55 6.99 13.93
N ILE A 514 -3.57 7.87 14.13
CA ILE A 514 -2.54 7.71 15.16
C ILE A 514 -3.20 7.67 16.56
N ALA A 515 -4.07 8.64 16.87
CA ALA A 515 -4.77 8.68 18.16
C ALA A 515 -5.64 7.43 18.40
N ALA A 516 -6.27 6.89 17.34
CA ALA A 516 -7.03 5.65 17.41
C ALA A 516 -6.15 4.45 17.80
N ASN A 517 -5.00 4.31 17.12
CA ASN A 517 -4.11 3.18 17.34
C ASN A 517 -3.44 3.23 18.72
N TYR A 518 -3.10 4.43 19.24
CA TYR A 518 -2.68 4.59 20.64
C TYR A 518 -3.74 4.06 21.61
N ARG A 519 -5.03 4.35 21.38
CA ARG A 519 -6.10 3.81 22.24
C ARG A 519 -6.24 2.30 22.16
N LYS A 520 -6.15 1.73 20.95
CA LYS A 520 -6.22 0.27 20.75
C LYS A 520 -5.12 -0.48 21.52
N ILE A 521 -3.94 0.11 21.64
CA ILE A 521 -2.85 -0.46 22.44
C ILE A 521 -2.92 -0.12 23.94
N GLY A 522 -3.91 0.70 24.35
CA GLY A 522 -4.13 1.12 25.73
C GLY A 522 -3.39 2.39 26.18
N ASP A 523 -2.72 3.10 25.27
CA ASP A 523 -1.99 4.35 25.57
C ASP A 523 -2.91 5.57 25.46
N LEU A 524 -3.59 5.88 26.57
CA LEU A 524 -4.56 6.97 26.61
C LEU A 524 -3.91 8.36 26.69
N ASP A 525 -2.72 8.44 27.27
CA ASP A 525 -2.01 9.72 27.45
C ASP A 525 -1.50 10.23 26.09
N ASP A 526 -0.92 9.36 25.26
CA ASP A 526 -0.48 9.75 23.93
C ASP A 526 -1.61 9.97 22.96
N ALA A 527 -2.70 9.21 23.07
CA ALA A 527 -3.92 9.52 22.33
C ALA A 527 -4.45 10.92 22.66
N ALA A 528 -4.48 11.30 23.94
CA ALA A 528 -4.90 12.64 24.37
C ALA A 528 -3.96 13.73 23.85
N ARG A 529 -2.64 13.50 23.89
CA ARG A 529 -1.63 14.41 23.33
C ARG A 529 -1.88 14.73 21.85
N VAL A 530 -2.22 13.73 21.05
CA VAL A 530 -2.52 13.91 19.61
C VAL A 530 -3.81 14.70 19.41
N LEU A 531 -4.87 14.39 20.17
CA LEU A 531 -6.17 15.08 20.08
C LEU A 531 -6.07 16.55 20.54
N ASP A 532 -5.31 16.83 21.58
CA ASP A 532 -5.04 18.20 22.05
C ASP A 532 -4.34 19.02 20.97
N TYR A 533 -3.35 18.42 20.30
CA TYR A 533 -2.66 19.06 19.18
C TYR A 533 -3.62 19.36 18.02
N LEU A 534 -4.50 18.41 17.66
CA LEU A 534 -5.55 18.61 16.67
C LEU A 534 -6.48 19.78 17.02
N GLN A 535 -6.90 19.86 18.29
CA GLN A 535 -7.76 20.96 18.76
C GLN A 535 -7.06 22.32 18.69
N GLN A 536 -5.77 22.38 19.03
CA GLN A 536 -4.96 23.60 18.91
C GLN A 536 -4.88 24.06 17.45
N LEU A 537 -4.60 23.14 16.52
CA LEU A 537 -4.57 23.43 15.08
C LEU A 537 -5.92 23.94 14.57
N ALA A 538 -7.02 23.28 14.96
CA ALA A 538 -8.37 23.69 14.56
C ALA A 538 -8.67 25.12 15.00
N THR A 539 -8.32 25.44 16.25
CA THR A 539 -8.54 26.76 16.85
C THR A 539 -7.72 27.85 16.15
N ALA A 540 -6.50 27.53 15.72
CA ALA A 540 -5.63 28.49 15.02
C ALA A 540 -6.17 28.90 13.64
N VAL A 541 -6.81 27.99 12.91
CA VAL A 541 -7.37 28.26 11.56
C VAL A 541 -8.78 28.85 11.64
N ALA A 542 -9.58 28.39 12.60
CA ALA A 542 -10.97 28.79 12.80
C ALA A 542 -11.84 28.70 11.52
N SER A 543 -11.64 27.66 10.70
CA SER A 543 -12.47 27.39 9.50
C SER A 543 -13.41 26.19 9.69
N THR A 544 -14.62 26.27 9.14
CA THR A 544 -15.60 25.16 9.23
C THR A 544 -15.12 23.89 8.52
N SER A 545 -14.31 24.03 7.46
CA SER A 545 -13.73 22.90 6.74
C SER A 545 -12.69 22.16 7.56
N THR A 546 -11.85 22.88 8.30
CA THR A 546 -10.81 22.28 9.15
C THR A 546 -11.44 21.51 10.30
N TYR A 547 -12.39 22.12 11.02
CA TYR A 547 -13.14 21.43 12.08
C TYR A 547 -13.90 20.22 11.56
N GLY A 548 -14.51 20.31 10.37
CA GLY A 548 -15.22 19.18 9.76
C GLY A 548 -14.32 17.97 9.47
N LYS A 549 -13.10 18.21 8.95
CA LYS A 549 -12.14 17.13 8.67
C LYS A 549 -11.72 16.40 9.95
N PHE A 550 -11.39 17.16 11.01
CA PHE A 550 -11.01 16.58 12.30
C PHE A 550 -12.14 15.82 12.96
N PHE A 551 -13.34 16.42 12.96
CA PHE A 551 -14.52 15.79 13.54
C PHE A 551 -14.84 14.44 12.86
N ILE A 552 -14.85 14.40 11.52
CA ILE A 552 -15.14 13.17 10.78
C ILE A 552 -14.10 12.09 11.08
N GLY A 553 -12.81 12.44 11.14
CA GLY A 553 -11.75 11.48 11.47
C GLY A 553 -12.01 10.78 12.81
N VAL A 554 -12.21 11.56 13.88
CA VAL A 554 -12.47 11.02 15.23
C VAL A 554 -13.83 10.29 15.31
N ARG A 555 -14.86 10.79 14.61
CA ARG A 555 -16.19 10.16 14.56
C ARG A 555 -16.14 8.76 13.97
N ASN A 556 -15.47 8.58 12.83
CA ASN A 556 -15.40 7.27 12.17
C ASN A 556 -14.74 6.23 13.10
N ILE A 557 -13.73 6.62 13.87
CA ILE A 557 -13.09 5.73 14.85
C ILE A 557 -14.04 5.38 15.99
N ALA A 558 -14.85 6.33 16.48
CA ALA A 558 -15.86 6.06 17.49
C ALA A 558 -16.95 5.10 16.98
N GLU A 559 -17.36 5.23 15.71
CA GLU A 559 -18.30 4.32 15.05
C GLU A 559 -17.71 2.91 14.91
N ASP A 560 -16.44 2.79 14.54
CA ASP A 560 -15.75 1.49 14.45
C ASP A 560 -15.66 0.81 15.82
N ALA A 561 -15.37 1.56 16.89
CA ALA A 561 -15.37 1.05 18.26
C ALA A 561 -16.77 0.57 18.71
N LEU A 562 -17.83 1.30 18.36
CA LEU A 562 -19.21 0.86 18.60
C LEU A 562 -19.54 -0.43 17.84
N ALA A 563 -19.09 -0.54 16.58
CA ALA A 563 -19.31 -1.74 15.78
C ALA A 563 -18.56 -2.97 16.32
N ALA A 564 -17.44 -2.76 17.01
CA ALA A 564 -16.66 -3.78 17.70
C ALA A 564 -17.15 -4.09 19.13
N ASP A 565 -18.23 -3.47 19.60
CA ASP A 565 -18.76 -3.56 20.98
C ASP A 565 -17.76 -3.06 22.06
N GLU A 566 -16.85 -2.16 21.69
CA GLU A 566 -15.85 -1.54 22.57
C GLU A 566 -16.42 -0.29 23.27
N ILE A 567 -17.49 -0.48 24.05
CA ILE A 567 -18.30 0.61 24.62
C ILE A 567 -17.50 1.67 25.38
N ALA A 568 -16.47 1.27 26.14
CA ALA A 568 -15.63 2.21 26.90
C ALA A 568 -14.81 3.13 25.98
N GLN A 569 -14.23 2.57 24.92
CA GLN A 569 -13.43 3.29 23.94
C GLN A 569 -14.31 4.24 23.11
N ALA A 570 -15.45 3.76 22.63
CA ALA A 570 -16.45 4.58 21.96
C ALA A 570 -16.90 5.75 22.84
N THR A 571 -17.20 5.50 24.12
CA THR A 571 -17.59 6.54 25.07
C THR A 571 -16.52 7.62 25.23
N ALA A 572 -15.26 7.21 25.36
CA ALA A 572 -14.15 8.16 25.46
C ALA A 572 -14.06 9.05 24.20
N MET A 573 -14.10 8.46 23.00
CA MET A 573 -14.02 9.20 21.73
C MET A 573 -15.20 10.16 21.55
N VAL A 574 -16.40 9.75 21.93
CA VAL A 574 -17.60 10.61 21.90
C VAL A 574 -17.46 11.81 22.83
N ASN A 575 -16.85 11.63 24.00
CA ASN A 575 -16.57 12.75 24.91
C ASN A 575 -15.57 13.74 24.30
N ASP A 576 -14.58 13.27 23.54
CA ASP A 576 -13.61 14.12 22.86
C ASP A 576 -14.19 14.87 21.65
N LEU A 577 -15.20 14.30 20.98
CA LEU A 577 -15.90 14.92 19.86
C LEU A 577 -16.74 16.14 20.29
N LEU A 578 -17.31 16.11 21.50
CA LEU A 578 -18.23 17.15 21.95
C LEU A 578 -17.59 18.55 22.02
N PRO A 579 -16.39 18.75 22.61
CA PRO A 579 -15.67 20.03 22.53
C PRO A 579 -15.42 20.49 21.09
N LEU A 580 -15.02 19.59 20.19
CA LEU A 580 -14.78 19.91 18.78
C LEU A 580 -16.06 20.37 18.07
N ALA A 581 -17.18 19.70 18.34
CA ALA A 581 -18.49 20.10 17.82
C ALA A 581 -18.87 21.51 18.29
N ARG A 582 -18.72 21.80 19.58
CA ARG A 582 -19.04 23.11 20.19
C ARG A 582 -18.17 24.25 19.64
N LEU A 583 -16.87 23.99 19.47
CA LEU A 583 -15.91 24.98 18.99
C LEU A 583 -15.99 25.22 17.48
N THR A 584 -16.73 24.38 16.73
CA THR A 584 -16.89 24.53 15.28
C THR A 584 -17.40 25.95 14.95
N PRO A 585 -16.69 26.75 14.13
CA PRO A 585 -17.00 28.16 13.90
C PRO A 585 -18.25 28.34 13.02
N ALA A 586 -18.70 29.59 12.86
CA ALA A 586 -19.82 29.92 11.99
C ALA A 586 -19.44 29.73 10.51
N ASN A 587 -20.36 29.18 9.72
CA ASN A 587 -20.29 29.22 8.27
C ASN A 587 -20.37 30.69 7.82
N LYS A 588 -19.45 31.11 6.93
CA LYS A 588 -19.44 32.45 6.34
C LYS A 588 -19.59 32.34 4.82
N LYS A 589 -20.63 32.94 4.24
CA LYS A 589 -20.87 32.96 2.80
C LYS A 589 -21.09 34.39 2.31
N VAL A 590 -20.34 34.80 1.30
CA VAL A 590 -20.53 36.11 0.65
C VAL A 590 -21.26 35.90 -0.67
N ARG A 591 -22.39 36.60 -0.86
CA ARG A 591 -23.14 36.60 -2.11
C ARG A 591 -23.66 37.99 -2.42
N SER A 592 -23.38 38.46 -3.63
CA SER A 592 -23.78 39.81 -4.09
C SER A 592 -23.38 40.93 -3.11
N GLY A 593 -22.18 40.82 -2.52
CA GLY A 593 -21.65 41.78 -1.54
C GLY A 593 -22.21 41.66 -0.12
N VAL A 594 -23.20 40.80 0.13
CA VAL A 594 -23.75 40.54 1.48
C VAL A 594 -23.07 39.32 2.10
N THR A 595 -22.63 39.45 3.35
CA THR A 595 -22.06 38.34 4.12
C THR A 595 -23.13 37.71 5.01
N TYR A 596 -23.34 36.41 4.84
CA TYR A 596 -24.25 35.59 5.61
C TYR A 596 -23.47 34.74 6.61
N MET A 597 -23.92 34.68 7.86
CA MET A 597 -23.30 33.90 8.93
C MET A 597 -24.33 33.03 9.66
N TYR A 598 -24.01 31.75 9.85
CA TYR A 598 -24.89 30.74 10.47
C TYR A 598 -24.11 29.51 10.94
N TYR A 599 -24.71 28.64 11.75
CA TYR A 599 -24.04 27.48 12.38
C TYR A 599 -24.45 26.12 11.78
N ARG A 600 -24.43 25.96 10.46
CA ARG A 600 -24.81 24.67 9.84
C ARG A 600 -23.82 23.55 10.18
N SER A 601 -22.52 23.81 10.07
CA SER A 601 -21.48 22.80 10.35
C SER A 601 -21.40 22.42 11.83
N ARG A 602 -21.67 23.38 12.73
CA ARG A 602 -21.76 23.11 14.17
C ARG A 602 -22.95 22.22 14.50
N ILE A 603 -24.11 22.49 13.92
CA ILE A 603 -25.32 21.68 14.14
C ILE A 603 -25.13 20.26 13.59
N PHE A 604 -24.48 20.10 12.44
CA PHE A 604 -24.08 18.78 11.95
C PHE A 604 -23.20 18.03 12.96
N ASN A 605 -22.11 18.63 13.42
CA ASN A 605 -21.22 17.97 14.38
C ASN A 605 -21.95 17.63 15.70
N LEU A 606 -22.80 18.53 16.20
CA LEU A 606 -23.61 18.27 17.40
C LEU A 606 -24.63 17.15 17.18
N SER A 607 -25.29 17.07 16.02
CA SER A 607 -26.25 16.00 15.73
C SER A 607 -25.58 14.63 15.64
N GLU A 608 -24.34 14.56 15.14
CA GLU A 608 -23.56 13.32 15.12
C GLU A 608 -23.14 12.89 16.54
N VAL A 609 -22.72 13.83 17.40
CA VAL A 609 -22.43 13.51 18.82
C VAL A 609 -23.69 13.08 19.56
N LEU A 610 -24.82 13.72 19.29
CA LEU A 610 -26.13 13.34 19.83
C LEU A 610 -26.47 11.90 19.44
N ARG A 611 -26.31 11.55 18.15
CA ARG A 611 -26.54 10.19 17.63
C ARG A 611 -25.67 9.16 18.34
N LEU A 612 -24.36 9.41 18.46
CA LEU A 612 -23.45 8.49 19.14
C LEU A 612 -23.79 8.31 20.62
N ASN A 613 -24.28 9.35 21.30
CA ASN A 613 -24.79 9.21 22.68
C ASN A 613 -26.10 8.40 22.72
N ALA A 614 -26.97 8.51 21.71
CA ALA A 614 -28.14 7.65 21.58
C ALA A 614 -27.74 6.19 21.32
N ASP A 615 -26.68 5.94 20.53
CA ASP A 615 -26.08 4.61 20.31
C ASP A 615 -25.51 4.01 21.60
N LEU A 616 -24.92 4.84 22.45
CA LEU A 616 -24.42 4.45 23.77
C LEU A 616 -25.50 4.35 24.87
N GLY A 617 -26.77 4.67 24.58
CA GLY A 617 -27.86 4.68 25.58
C GLY A 617 -27.75 5.81 26.62
N ARG A 618 -27.02 6.88 26.31
CA ARG A 618 -26.76 8.04 27.19
C ARG A 618 -27.84 9.12 27.04
N SER A 619 -29.07 8.81 27.48
CA SER A 619 -30.24 9.69 27.28
C SER A 619 -30.09 11.10 27.89
N ALA A 620 -29.35 11.25 29.00
CA ALA A 620 -29.14 12.56 29.63
C ALA A 620 -28.31 13.49 28.73
N GLU A 621 -27.27 12.97 28.10
CA GLU A 621 -26.42 13.68 27.16
C GLU A 621 -27.14 13.98 25.85
N VAL A 622 -27.94 13.03 25.34
CA VAL A 622 -28.82 13.26 24.17
C VAL A 622 -29.72 14.47 24.41
N TRP A 623 -30.37 14.53 25.57
CA TRP A 623 -31.23 15.64 25.94
C TRP A 623 -30.48 16.98 26.01
N GLN A 624 -29.32 17.01 26.69
CA GLN A 624 -28.52 18.22 26.81
C GLN A 624 -28.06 18.75 25.44
N ILE A 625 -27.58 17.88 24.56
CA ILE A 625 -27.12 18.27 23.23
C ILE A 625 -28.31 18.72 22.37
N TYR A 626 -29.46 18.06 22.47
CA TYR A 626 -30.68 18.49 21.77
C TYR A 626 -31.10 19.91 22.18
N GLN A 627 -31.12 20.20 23.48
CA GLN A 627 -31.44 21.54 23.98
C GLN A 627 -30.44 22.59 23.46
N GLU A 628 -29.15 22.23 23.36
CA GLU A 628 -28.11 23.09 22.78
C GLU A 628 -28.36 23.35 21.29
N ILE A 629 -28.70 22.32 20.52
CA ILE A 629 -29.08 22.41 19.10
C ILE A 629 -30.29 23.33 18.91
N GLU A 630 -31.38 23.11 19.65
CA GLU A 630 -32.59 23.92 19.53
C GLU A 630 -32.39 25.36 19.98
N SER A 631 -31.58 25.60 21.01
CA SER A 631 -31.19 26.95 21.41
C SER A 631 -30.46 27.68 20.27
N LEU A 632 -29.49 27.02 19.61
CA LEU A 632 -28.76 27.59 18.49
C LEU A 632 -29.64 27.81 17.26
N ARG A 633 -30.61 26.93 17.01
CA ARG A 633 -31.57 27.10 15.91
C ARG A 633 -32.53 28.26 16.19
N ALA A 634 -33.02 28.39 17.42
CA ALA A 634 -33.92 29.48 17.81
C ALA A 634 -33.24 30.85 17.81
N ASN A 635 -32.00 30.92 18.31
CA ASN A 635 -31.19 32.14 18.30
C ASN A 635 -29.70 31.80 18.22
N ASP A 636 -29.10 32.03 17.05
CA ASP A 636 -27.69 31.73 16.81
C ASP A 636 -26.75 32.85 17.29
N GLY A 637 -27.28 33.98 17.76
CA GLY A 637 -26.49 35.16 18.12
C GLY A 637 -25.79 35.82 16.93
N LEU A 638 -26.17 35.46 15.69
CA LEU A 638 -25.64 35.98 14.44
C LEU A 638 -26.76 36.68 13.65
N GLN A 639 -27.32 35.99 12.67
CA GLN A 639 -28.37 36.48 11.76
C GLN A 639 -29.64 35.63 11.84
N ASN A 640 -29.70 34.66 12.75
CA ASN A 640 -30.79 33.69 12.92
C ASN A 640 -31.13 32.93 11.62
N LEU A 641 -30.09 32.59 10.87
CA LEU A 641 -30.20 31.82 9.63
C LEU A 641 -30.02 30.31 9.89
N THR A 642 -29.51 29.94 11.07
CA THR A 642 -29.19 28.56 11.43
C THR A 642 -30.39 27.61 11.36
N LEU A 643 -31.58 28.02 11.83
CA LEU A 643 -32.80 27.19 11.78
C LEU A 643 -33.10 26.65 10.37
N ASN A 644 -33.13 27.55 9.39
CA ASN A 644 -33.51 27.20 8.03
C ASN A 644 -32.41 26.45 7.27
N GLU A 645 -31.15 26.58 7.68
CA GLU A 645 -30.03 25.86 7.07
C GLU A 645 -29.84 24.44 7.61
N THR A 646 -30.65 24.03 8.59
CA THR A 646 -30.42 22.79 9.36
C THR A 646 -31.58 21.81 9.36
N TRP A 647 -32.67 22.07 8.64
CA TRP A 647 -33.81 21.15 8.52
C TRP A 647 -33.44 19.74 8.02
N TYR A 648 -32.38 19.64 7.21
CA TYR A 648 -31.86 18.35 6.74
C TYR A 648 -31.44 17.40 7.87
N TYR A 649 -30.98 17.92 9.02
CA TYR A 649 -30.55 17.11 10.17
C TYR A 649 -31.70 16.72 11.11
N ALA A 650 -32.88 17.33 10.93
CA ALA A 650 -34.00 17.17 11.86
C ALA A 650 -34.52 15.73 11.90
N SER A 651 -34.60 15.02 10.77
CA SER A 651 -35.10 13.64 10.74
C SER A 651 -34.25 12.67 11.58
N GLN A 652 -32.93 12.84 11.54
CA GLN A 652 -32.01 12.04 12.35
C GLN A 652 -32.13 12.38 13.83
N ILE A 653 -32.21 13.66 14.18
CA ILE A 653 -32.41 14.09 15.57
C ILE A 653 -33.76 13.58 16.12
N VAL A 654 -34.83 13.59 15.31
CA VAL A 654 -36.12 13.00 15.69
C VAL A 654 -35.96 11.53 16.05
N GLU A 655 -35.28 10.77 15.20
CA GLU A 655 -35.01 9.36 15.45
C GLU A 655 -34.24 9.15 16.75
N ASP A 656 -33.14 9.88 16.95
CA ASP A 656 -32.27 9.78 18.11
C ASP A 656 -32.94 10.19 19.42
N LEU A 657 -33.80 11.21 19.39
CA LEU A 657 -34.65 11.58 20.53
C LEU A 657 -35.65 10.48 20.86
N TYR A 658 -36.32 9.95 19.83
CA TYR A 658 -37.38 8.98 20.01
C TYR A 658 -36.85 7.71 20.68
N ARG A 659 -35.76 7.14 20.14
CA ARG A 659 -35.09 5.94 20.70
C ARG A 659 -34.48 6.18 22.08
N SER A 660 -34.14 7.42 22.42
CA SER A 660 -33.60 7.78 23.73
C SER A 660 -34.67 8.05 24.80
N GLY A 661 -35.95 7.88 24.46
CA GLY A 661 -37.09 8.03 25.37
C GLY A 661 -37.80 9.39 25.33
N PHE A 662 -37.44 10.28 24.40
CA PHE A 662 -38.01 11.63 24.25
C PHE A 662 -39.04 11.69 23.12
N ALA A 663 -40.04 10.81 23.17
CA ALA A 663 -41.04 10.65 22.10
C ALA A 663 -41.85 11.92 21.82
N ILE A 664 -42.21 12.67 22.86
CA ILE A 664 -42.99 13.91 22.73
C ILE A 664 -42.18 14.96 21.97
N GLU A 665 -40.92 15.13 22.32
CA GLU A 665 -40.02 16.11 21.73
C GLU A 665 -39.62 15.74 20.31
N ALA A 666 -39.40 14.44 20.05
CA ALA A 666 -39.22 13.91 18.70
C ALA A 666 -40.43 14.23 17.80
N LEU A 667 -41.66 13.97 18.26
CA LEU A 667 -42.88 14.29 17.52
C LEU A 667 -43.06 15.80 17.32
N ASN A 668 -42.76 16.61 18.34
CA ASN A 668 -42.81 18.07 18.22
C ASN A 668 -41.82 18.59 17.17
N LEU A 669 -40.59 18.07 17.17
CA LEU A 669 -39.58 18.42 16.17
C LEU A 669 -40.02 17.98 14.76
N ALA A 670 -40.53 16.76 14.59
CA ALA A 670 -41.03 16.27 13.29
C ALA A 670 -42.17 17.15 12.74
N ASN A 671 -43.12 17.52 13.60
CA ASN A 671 -44.23 18.42 13.25
C ASN A 671 -43.76 19.86 12.94
N SER A 672 -42.65 20.30 13.53
CA SER A 672 -42.10 21.64 13.28
C SER A 672 -41.45 21.79 11.90
N ILE A 673 -41.13 20.69 11.20
CA ILE A 673 -40.50 20.72 9.88
C ILE A 673 -41.49 21.34 8.88
N PRO A 674 -41.16 22.49 8.27
CA PRO A 674 -42.09 23.18 7.38
C PRO A 674 -42.12 22.53 6.00
N VAL A 675 -43.29 22.49 5.35
CA VAL A 675 -43.46 22.03 3.96
C VAL A 675 -42.50 22.76 3.00
N SER A 676 -42.29 24.06 3.23
CA SER A 676 -41.28 24.83 2.53
C SER A 676 -40.64 25.88 3.43
N TYR A 677 -39.37 26.20 3.17
CA TYR A 677 -38.60 27.20 3.93
C TYR A 677 -37.69 28.02 3.03
N LYS A 678 -37.15 29.12 3.58
CA LYS A 678 -36.22 30.02 2.90
C LYS A 678 -34.81 29.79 3.41
N ASN A 679 -33.90 29.41 2.52
CA ASN A 679 -32.49 29.27 2.86
C ASN A 679 -31.82 30.65 3.05
N TYR A 680 -30.52 30.67 3.39
CA TYR A 680 -29.77 31.87 3.79
C TYR A 680 -29.80 33.01 2.76
N TYR A 681 -30.01 32.72 1.47
CA TYR A 681 -30.11 33.72 0.40
C TYR A 681 -31.54 33.88 -0.17
N GLY A 682 -32.56 33.35 0.52
CA GLY A 682 -33.97 33.55 0.19
C GLY A 682 -34.55 32.61 -0.88
N ALA A 683 -33.85 31.56 -1.30
CA ALA A 683 -34.43 30.54 -2.16
C ALA A 683 -35.38 29.62 -1.38
N THR A 684 -36.53 29.34 -1.99
CA THR A 684 -37.49 28.37 -1.46
C THR A 684 -36.92 26.96 -1.59
N ARG A 685 -36.94 26.20 -0.50
CA ARG A 685 -36.61 24.78 -0.42
C ARG A 685 -37.82 24.00 0.08
N SER A 686 -37.93 22.73 -0.29
CA SER A 686 -38.95 21.82 0.23
C SER A 686 -38.43 21.14 1.50
N GLY A 687 -39.26 21.08 2.55
CA GLY A 687 -38.99 20.30 3.76
C GLY A 687 -39.73 18.96 3.80
N VAL A 688 -40.60 18.69 2.83
CA VAL A 688 -41.45 17.47 2.79
C VAL A 688 -40.63 16.19 2.92
N TYR A 689 -39.48 16.12 2.24
CA TYR A 689 -38.61 14.94 2.33
C TYR A 689 -38.11 14.68 3.76
N TYR A 690 -37.68 15.72 4.48
CA TYR A 690 -37.19 15.59 5.86
C TYR A 690 -38.32 15.24 6.83
N GLN A 691 -39.51 15.82 6.60
CA GLN A 691 -40.70 15.51 7.38
C GLN A 691 -41.13 14.05 7.20
N ASN A 692 -41.17 13.57 5.96
CA ASN A 692 -41.47 12.18 5.65
C ASN A 692 -40.45 11.24 6.30
N ALA A 693 -39.15 11.53 6.18
CA ALA A 693 -38.12 10.73 6.81
C ALA A 693 -38.26 10.68 8.33
N ALA A 694 -38.60 11.80 8.97
CA ALA A 694 -38.82 11.88 10.42
C ALA A 694 -40.00 11.01 10.87
N PHE A 695 -41.16 11.11 10.22
CA PHE A 695 -42.33 10.30 10.58
C PHE A 695 -42.14 8.81 10.29
N MET A 696 -41.40 8.45 9.23
CA MET A 696 -41.04 7.05 8.99
C MET A 696 -40.14 6.48 10.10
N SER A 697 -39.17 7.26 10.61
CA SER A 697 -38.35 6.85 11.75
C SER A 697 -39.19 6.70 13.03
N VAL A 698 -40.10 7.65 13.31
CA VAL A 698 -41.05 7.53 14.43
C VAL A 698 -41.90 6.27 14.31
N ALA A 699 -42.51 6.03 13.15
CA ALA A 699 -43.34 4.85 12.92
C ALA A 699 -42.56 3.53 13.13
N THR A 700 -41.29 3.52 12.73
CA THR A 700 -40.39 2.38 12.91
C THR A 700 -40.14 2.09 14.39
N TRP A 701 -39.80 3.12 15.17
CA TRP A 701 -39.56 2.96 16.60
C TRP A 701 -40.84 2.72 17.41
N GLU A 702 -41.98 3.26 16.97
CA GLU A 702 -43.30 2.93 17.51
C GLU A 702 -43.63 1.46 17.31
N ALA A 703 -43.35 0.89 16.13
CA ALA A 703 -43.50 -0.54 15.90
C ALA A 703 -42.59 -1.36 16.83
N LEU A 704 -41.33 -0.95 17.00
CA LEU A 704 -40.37 -1.63 17.87
C LEU A 704 -40.74 -1.56 19.36
N ASN A 705 -41.33 -0.46 19.83
CA ASN A 705 -41.63 -0.29 21.26
C ASN A 705 -43.05 -0.72 21.64
N ASN A 706 -44.03 -0.43 20.79
CA ASN A 706 -45.46 -0.59 21.08
C ASN A 706 -46.18 -1.59 20.16
N GLY A 707 -45.47 -2.15 19.17
CA GLY A 707 -45.98 -3.17 18.26
C GLY A 707 -46.40 -2.64 16.90
N TYR A 708 -46.42 -3.55 15.92
CA TYR A 708 -46.68 -3.23 14.51
C TYR A 708 -47.89 -2.33 14.27
N ALA A 709 -49.01 -2.60 14.96
CA ALA A 709 -50.24 -1.83 14.79
C ALA A 709 -50.05 -0.33 15.13
N SER A 710 -49.25 0.00 16.14
CA SER A 710 -48.95 1.39 16.50
C SER A 710 -48.10 2.08 15.44
N GLY A 711 -47.07 1.40 14.93
CA GLY A 711 -46.25 1.93 13.83
C GLY A 711 -47.05 2.14 12.54
N LEU A 712 -47.92 1.18 12.19
CA LEU A 712 -48.82 1.28 11.04
C LEU A 712 -49.79 2.47 11.18
N GLN A 713 -50.28 2.73 12.39
CA GLN A 713 -51.14 3.89 12.64
C GLN A 713 -50.42 5.20 12.31
N VAL A 714 -49.18 5.37 12.79
CA VAL A 714 -48.37 6.56 12.47
C VAL A 714 -48.16 6.71 10.97
N LEU A 715 -47.90 5.60 10.25
CA LEU A 715 -47.79 5.66 8.79
C LEU A 715 -49.09 6.13 8.13
N ASN A 716 -50.24 5.58 8.53
CA ASN A 716 -51.53 5.94 7.94
C ASN A 716 -51.97 7.39 8.27
N ASP A 717 -51.57 7.90 9.43
CA ASP A 717 -51.89 9.27 9.85
C ASP A 717 -51.12 10.33 9.03
N HIS A 718 -49.95 9.97 8.48
CA HIS A 718 -49.04 10.89 7.81
C HIS A 718 -48.83 10.65 6.31
N PHE A 719 -49.13 9.46 5.80
CA PHE A 719 -48.91 9.09 4.40
C PHE A 719 -50.19 8.52 3.76
N SER A 720 -50.47 8.96 2.52
CA SER A 720 -51.60 8.49 1.73
C SER A 720 -51.20 7.79 0.43
N ALA A 721 -49.97 7.99 -0.05
CA ALA A 721 -49.46 7.33 -1.24
C ALA A 721 -49.02 5.90 -0.92
N ALA A 722 -49.48 4.93 -1.70
CA ALA A 722 -49.13 3.53 -1.52
C ALA A 722 -47.60 3.29 -1.57
N SER A 723 -46.87 4.02 -2.43
CA SER A 723 -45.41 3.94 -2.52
C SER A 723 -44.70 4.33 -1.21
N ASP A 724 -45.19 5.37 -0.53
CA ASP A 724 -44.59 5.86 0.71
C ASP A 724 -44.90 4.92 1.87
N LEU A 725 -46.12 4.37 1.89
CA LEU A 725 -46.53 3.34 2.84
C LEU A 725 -45.70 2.06 2.67
N ILE A 726 -45.50 1.58 1.44
CA ILE A 726 -44.65 0.41 1.15
C ILE A 726 -43.21 0.66 1.62
N GLU A 727 -42.65 1.86 1.39
CA GLU A 727 -41.33 2.21 1.88
C GLU A 727 -41.26 2.17 3.43
N GLY A 728 -42.24 2.78 4.11
CA GLY A 728 -42.34 2.76 5.57
C GLY A 728 -42.55 1.36 6.17
N LEU A 729 -43.20 0.46 5.44
CA LEU A 729 -43.40 -0.94 5.85
C LEU A 729 -42.19 -1.83 5.60
N THR A 730 -41.19 -1.36 4.85
CA THR A 730 -40.04 -2.17 4.42
C THR A 730 -38.70 -1.57 4.86
N TYR A 731 -38.02 -0.84 3.97
CA TYR A 731 -36.79 -0.08 4.19
C TYR A 731 -36.67 1.03 3.14
N TYR A 732 -35.81 2.03 3.31
CA TYR A 732 -35.71 3.17 2.38
C TYR A 732 -35.17 2.76 1.00
N ALA A 733 -35.92 3.01 -0.08
CA ALA A 733 -35.54 2.67 -1.46
C ALA A 733 -34.94 1.25 -1.57
N LEU A 734 -33.66 1.14 -1.92
CA LEU A 734 -32.85 -0.10 -1.90
C LEU A 734 -31.79 -0.13 -0.79
N ASN A 735 -31.71 0.91 0.04
CA ASN A 735 -30.71 1.01 1.10
C ASN A 735 -31.18 0.31 2.37
N ARG A 736 -30.85 -0.98 2.50
CA ARG A 736 -31.16 -1.77 3.70
C ARG A 736 -30.57 -1.23 5.01
N LYS A 737 -29.61 -0.29 4.98
CA LYS A 737 -29.10 0.35 6.21
C LYS A 737 -30.05 1.38 6.80
N ASN A 738 -31.00 1.88 6.01
CA ASN A 738 -32.04 2.78 6.49
C ASN A 738 -33.32 1.94 6.63
N GLU A 739 -33.32 1.18 7.71
CA GLU A 739 -34.34 0.21 8.08
C GLU A 739 -35.64 0.93 8.41
N ARG A 740 -36.77 0.35 7.99
CA ARG A 740 -38.10 0.78 8.40
C ARG A 740 -38.81 -0.37 9.12
N ILE A 741 -40.12 -0.30 9.30
CA ILE A 741 -40.87 -1.21 10.18
C ILE A 741 -40.52 -2.69 9.91
N GLY A 742 -40.73 -3.18 8.69
CA GLY A 742 -40.55 -4.60 8.35
C GLY A 742 -39.13 -5.09 8.60
N LEU A 743 -38.11 -4.43 8.05
CA LEU A 743 -36.71 -4.84 8.23
C LEU A 743 -36.25 -4.72 9.69
N SER A 744 -36.66 -3.67 10.40
CA SER A 744 -36.31 -3.50 11.81
C SER A 744 -36.90 -4.62 12.67
N LEU A 745 -38.16 -4.99 12.43
CA LEU A 745 -38.81 -6.11 13.13
C LEU A 745 -38.14 -7.46 12.84
N ILE A 746 -37.65 -7.68 11.62
CA ILE A 746 -36.85 -8.86 11.26
C ILE A 746 -35.56 -8.90 12.07
N ASN A 747 -34.82 -7.78 12.10
CA ASN A 747 -33.53 -7.70 12.77
C ASN A 747 -33.61 -7.92 14.28
N VAL A 748 -34.71 -7.50 14.94
CA VAL A 748 -34.96 -7.77 16.36
C VAL A 748 -35.66 -9.12 16.64
N GLY A 749 -35.87 -9.95 15.60
CA GLY A 749 -36.45 -11.29 15.73
C GLY A 749 -37.97 -11.35 15.94
N ARG A 750 -38.71 -10.24 15.74
CA ARG A 750 -40.18 -10.18 15.86
C ARG A 750 -40.86 -10.60 14.55
N LEU A 751 -40.59 -11.82 14.12
CA LEU A 751 -40.93 -12.30 12.77
C LEU A 751 -42.44 -12.28 12.47
N GLY A 752 -43.30 -12.57 13.45
CA GLY A 752 -44.75 -12.55 13.25
C GLY A 752 -45.29 -11.15 12.91
N GLU A 753 -44.74 -10.11 13.52
CA GLU A 753 -45.11 -8.71 13.24
C GLU A 753 -44.45 -8.21 11.95
N ALA A 754 -43.23 -8.68 11.66
CA ALA A 754 -42.61 -8.42 10.36
C ALA A 754 -43.49 -8.96 9.23
N VAL A 755 -43.99 -10.21 9.33
CA VAL A 755 -44.91 -10.79 8.35
C VAL A 755 -46.17 -9.95 8.18
N GLN A 756 -46.75 -9.41 9.26
CA GLN A 756 -47.91 -8.50 9.14
C GLN A 756 -47.59 -7.23 8.34
N ALA A 757 -46.41 -6.64 8.55
CA ALA A 757 -45.96 -5.48 7.77
C ALA A 757 -45.73 -5.84 6.29
N LEU A 758 -45.15 -7.02 6.02
CA LEU A 758 -44.91 -7.51 4.65
C LEU A 758 -46.22 -7.85 3.93
N ASP A 759 -47.19 -8.44 4.62
CA ASP A 759 -48.53 -8.74 4.08
C ASP A 759 -49.23 -7.45 3.63
N GLU A 760 -49.15 -6.40 4.45
CA GLU A 760 -49.72 -5.09 4.11
C GLU A 760 -48.98 -4.43 2.94
N ALA A 761 -47.64 -4.52 2.90
CA ALA A 761 -46.85 -4.04 1.77
C ALA A 761 -47.20 -4.79 0.47
N ALA A 762 -47.34 -6.12 0.52
CA ALA A 762 -47.74 -6.95 -0.61
C ALA A 762 -49.17 -6.64 -1.07
N ARG A 763 -50.09 -6.35 -0.14
CA ARG A 763 -51.46 -5.91 -0.44
C ARG A 763 -51.47 -4.56 -1.17
N LEU A 764 -50.70 -3.59 -0.68
CA LEU A 764 -50.55 -2.27 -1.32
C LEU A 764 -49.93 -2.40 -2.72
N LEU A 765 -48.91 -3.24 -2.89
CA LEU A 765 -48.30 -3.52 -4.19
C LEU A 765 -49.30 -4.12 -5.19
N GLY A 766 -50.17 -5.04 -4.74
CA GLY A 766 -51.21 -5.62 -5.60
C GLY A 766 -52.23 -4.61 -6.12
N GLY A 767 -52.38 -3.45 -5.46
CA GLY A 767 -53.23 -2.34 -5.91
C GLY A 767 -52.48 -1.20 -6.59
N LEU A 768 -51.15 -1.25 -6.66
CA LEU A 768 -50.33 -0.19 -7.24
C LEU A 768 -50.31 -0.33 -8.77
N THR A 769 -50.66 0.76 -9.48
CA THR A 769 -50.65 0.80 -10.94
C THR A 769 -49.66 1.86 -11.43
N GLU A 770 -48.75 1.46 -12.31
CA GLU A 770 -47.76 2.34 -12.92
C GLU A 770 -47.89 2.28 -14.45
N THR A 771 -47.67 3.41 -15.12
CA THR A 771 -47.92 3.55 -16.57
C THR A 771 -46.67 3.77 -17.40
N SER A 772 -45.53 4.06 -16.78
CA SER A 772 -44.25 4.20 -17.48
C SER A 772 -43.32 3.06 -17.15
N ASP A 773 -42.59 2.55 -18.14
CA ASP A 773 -41.60 1.48 -18.00
C ASP A 773 -40.65 1.71 -16.83
N ARG A 774 -40.15 2.94 -16.69
CA ARG A 774 -39.29 3.36 -15.58
C ARG A 774 -39.94 3.14 -14.21
N ASN A 775 -41.20 3.54 -14.05
CA ASN A 775 -41.89 3.38 -12.77
C ASN A 775 -42.33 1.94 -12.53
N ILE A 776 -42.69 1.19 -13.58
CA ILE A 776 -42.98 -0.24 -13.46
C ILE A 776 -41.74 -0.96 -12.93
N TYR A 777 -40.60 -0.79 -13.59
CA TYR A 777 -39.34 -1.35 -13.11
C TYR A 777 -39.01 -0.88 -11.69
N ARG A 778 -38.94 0.43 -11.45
CA ARG A 778 -38.44 0.96 -10.18
C ARG A 778 -39.39 0.71 -9.00
N ASN A 779 -40.69 0.94 -9.17
CA ASN A 779 -41.65 0.94 -8.07
C ASN A 779 -42.37 -0.41 -7.91
N LEU A 780 -42.67 -1.14 -9.00
CA LEU A 780 -43.35 -2.44 -8.91
C LEU A 780 -42.37 -3.60 -8.82
N ILE A 781 -41.24 -3.57 -9.54
CA ILE A 781 -40.31 -4.70 -9.59
C ILE A 781 -39.21 -4.54 -8.53
N GLU A 782 -38.31 -3.59 -8.74
CA GLU A 782 -37.08 -3.41 -7.96
C GLU A 782 -37.38 -3.07 -6.49
N ARG A 783 -38.08 -1.96 -6.25
CA ARG A 783 -38.46 -1.50 -4.89
C ARG A 783 -39.79 -2.06 -4.41
N GLY A 784 -40.45 -2.88 -5.21
CA GLY A 784 -41.73 -3.50 -4.93
C GLY A 784 -41.59 -4.99 -4.67
N TYR A 785 -42.01 -5.80 -5.63
CA TYR A 785 -42.10 -7.25 -5.50
C TYR A 785 -40.77 -7.92 -5.14
N VAL A 786 -39.65 -7.58 -5.79
CA VAL A 786 -38.34 -8.20 -5.52
C VAL A 786 -37.89 -7.88 -4.09
N LYS A 787 -37.96 -6.61 -3.71
CA LYS A 787 -37.63 -6.15 -2.36
C LYS A 787 -38.50 -6.79 -1.27
N VAL A 788 -39.81 -6.89 -1.47
CA VAL A 788 -40.70 -7.52 -0.48
C VAL A 788 -40.45 -9.03 -0.44
N ALA A 789 -40.18 -9.67 -1.58
CA ALA A 789 -39.79 -11.08 -1.64
C ALA A 789 -38.48 -11.35 -0.86
N ASP A 790 -37.48 -10.48 -0.98
CA ASP A 790 -36.22 -10.57 -0.21
C ASP A 790 -36.48 -10.53 1.31
N LEU A 791 -37.38 -9.67 1.77
CA LEU A 791 -37.78 -9.63 3.18
C LEU A 791 -38.58 -10.86 3.62
N TYR A 792 -39.43 -11.43 2.76
CA TYR A 792 -40.09 -12.71 3.04
C TYR A 792 -39.07 -13.86 3.14
N ALA A 793 -38.01 -13.84 2.33
CA ALA A 793 -36.91 -14.79 2.44
C ALA A 793 -36.19 -14.67 3.78
N ASP A 794 -35.97 -13.44 4.27
CA ASP A 794 -35.32 -13.19 5.57
C ASP A 794 -36.15 -13.70 6.77
N VAL A 795 -37.50 -13.76 6.67
CA VAL A 795 -38.37 -14.41 7.68
C VAL A 795 -38.58 -15.91 7.45
N GLY A 796 -38.01 -16.47 6.37
CA GLY A 796 -38.10 -17.90 6.03
C GLY A 796 -39.35 -18.33 5.26
N ASP A 797 -40.17 -17.40 4.76
CA ASP A 797 -41.34 -17.72 3.92
C ASP A 797 -40.98 -17.67 2.43
N PHE A 798 -40.25 -18.69 2.00
CA PHE A 798 -39.80 -18.82 0.62
C PHE A 798 -40.95 -19.00 -0.39
N ALA A 799 -42.10 -19.52 0.05
CA ALA A 799 -43.25 -19.77 -0.83
C ALA A 799 -43.95 -18.46 -1.23
N THR A 800 -44.17 -17.57 -0.26
CA THR A 800 -44.71 -16.24 -0.53
C THR A 800 -43.72 -15.39 -1.31
N ALA A 801 -42.42 -15.46 -0.96
CA ALA A 801 -41.36 -14.79 -1.72
C ALA A 801 -41.37 -15.21 -3.20
N ALA A 802 -41.41 -16.52 -3.50
CA ALA A 802 -41.48 -17.02 -4.87
C ALA A 802 -42.75 -16.55 -5.61
N THR A 803 -43.89 -16.47 -4.92
CA THR A 803 -45.13 -15.95 -5.49
C THR A 803 -45.01 -14.47 -5.88
N LEU A 804 -44.34 -13.66 -5.07
CA LEU A 804 -44.10 -12.24 -5.38
C LEU A 804 -43.14 -12.08 -6.56
N LEU A 805 -42.10 -12.90 -6.67
CA LEU A 805 -41.21 -12.90 -7.84
C LEU A 805 -41.97 -13.26 -9.12
N GLY A 806 -42.89 -14.23 -9.09
CA GLY A 806 -43.76 -14.52 -10.23
C GLY A 806 -44.70 -13.34 -10.60
N ARG A 807 -45.12 -12.53 -9.62
CA ARG A 807 -45.84 -11.27 -9.90
C ARG A 807 -44.94 -10.20 -10.50
N ALA A 808 -43.68 -10.15 -10.08
CA ALA A 808 -42.68 -9.27 -10.67
C ALA A 808 -42.46 -9.60 -12.16
N GLU A 809 -42.37 -10.89 -12.50
CA GLU A 809 -42.29 -11.35 -13.90
C GLU A 809 -43.51 -10.88 -14.70
N GLY A 810 -44.72 -11.05 -14.14
CA GLY A 810 -45.96 -10.57 -14.76
C GLY A 810 -45.99 -9.05 -14.96
N ALA A 811 -45.49 -8.29 -13.99
CA ALA A 811 -45.36 -6.83 -14.08
C ALA A 811 -44.31 -6.37 -15.09
N LEU A 812 -43.32 -7.21 -15.40
CA LEU A 812 -42.27 -6.94 -16.38
C LEU A 812 -42.73 -7.15 -17.83
N GLN A 813 -43.70 -8.04 -18.08
CA GLN A 813 -44.23 -8.32 -19.42
C GLN A 813 -44.65 -7.09 -20.26
N PRO A 814 -45.37 -6.08 -19.71
CA PRO A 814 -45.77 -4.91 -20.48
C PRO A 814 -44.66 -3.87 -20.71
N VAL A 815 -43.48 -4.02 -20.08
CA VAL A 815 -42.36 -3.08 -20.22
C VAL A 815 -41.75 -3.25 -21.62
N VAL A 816 -41.61 -2.16 -22.37
CA VAL A 816 -41.10 -2.20 -23.75
C VAL A 816 -39.64 -1.76 -23.84
N GLY A 817 -39.22 -0.81 -23.00
CA GLY A 817 -37.86 -0.29 -22.95
C GLY A 817 -36.85 -1.36 -22.54
N VAL A 818 -35.95 -1.73 -23.46
CA VAL A 818 -34.99 -2.82 -23.31
C VAL A 818 -34.19 -2.70 -22.02
N SER A 819 -33.60 -1.52 -21.72
CA SER A 819 -32.85 -1.30 -20.47
C SER A 819 -33.65 -1.65 -19.22
N TYR A 820 -34.89 -1.17 -19.09
CA TYR A 820 -35.74 -1.50 -17.94
C TYR A 820 -36.16 -2.97 -17.90
N ARG A 821 -36.24 -3.65 -19.06
CA ARG A 821 -36.49 -5.09 -19.12
C ARG A 821 -35.29 -5.87 -18.58
N ILE A 822 -34.09 -5.57 -19.05
CA ILE A 822 -32.85 -6.22 -18.59
C ILE A 822 -32.65 -5.99 -17.09
N ASP A 823 -32.77 -4.75 -16.62
CA ASP A 823 -32.65 -4.43 -15.19
C ASP A 823 -33.68 -5.20 -14.34
N GLY A 824 -34.91 -5.33 -14.86
CA GLY A 824 -35.98 -6.11 -14.23
C GLY A 824 -35.67 -7.61 -14.17
N LEU A 825 -35.21 -8.21 -15.28
CA LEU A 825 -34.83 -9.62 -15.36
C LEU A 825 -33.69 -9.93 -14.39
N VAL A 826 -32.65 -9.10 -14.35
CA VAL A 826 -31.52 -9.24 -13.42
C VAL A 826 -32.00 -9.12 -11.97
N SER A 827 -32.82 -8.13 -11.64
CA SER A 827 -33.37 -7.96 -10.28
C SER A 827 -34.18 -9.17 -9.83
N ILE A 828 -35.02 -9.73 -10.72
CA ILE A 828 -35.80 -10.94 -10.45
C ILE A 828 -34.90 -12.17 -10.31
N ALA A 829 -33.87 -12.30 -11.16
CA ALA A 829 -32.88 -13.39 -11.08
C ALA A 829 -32.17 -13.39 -9.72
N LEU A 830 -31.72 -12.23 -9.23
CA LEU A 830 -31.11 -12.09 -7.92
C LEU A 830 -32.09 -12.42 -6.79
N GLY A 831 -33.37 -12.07 -6.96
CA GLY A 831 -34.45 -12.53 -6.10
C GLY A 831 -34.52 -14.06 -6.03
N TYR A 832 -34.55 -14.75 -7.18
CA TYR A 832 -34.57 -16.23 -7.20
C TYR A 832 -33.29 -16.86 -6.66
N HIS A 833 -32.13 -16.24 -6.89
CA HIS A 833 -30.87 -16.67 -6.32
C HIS A 833 -30.94 -16.71 -4.79
N ARG A 834 -31.50 -15.66 -4.17
CA ARG A 834 -31.71 -15.56 -2.73
C ARG A 834 -32.56 -16.69 -2.17
N LEU A 835 -33.54 -17.18 -2.93
CA LEU A 835 -34.41 -18.31 -2.57
C LEU A 835 -33.79 -19.69 -2.86
N GLY A 836 -32.58 -19.76 -3.43
CA GLY A 836 -31.96 -21.01 -3.89
C GLY A 836 -32.62 -21.61 -5.14
N MET A 837 -33.44 -20.84 -5.87
CA MET A 837 -34.16 -21.29 -7.06
C MET A 837 -33.31 -21.16 -8.33
N VAL A 838 -32.28 -21.99 -8.41
CA VAL A 838 -31.24 -22.00 -9.47
C VAL A 838 -31.83 -21.99 -10.88
N THR A 839 -32.78 -22.87 -11.20
CA THR A 839 -33.36 -22.97 -12.55
C THR A 839 -34.14 -21.71 -12.95
N ALA A 840 -34.89 -21.10 -12.01
CA ALA A 840 -35.64 -19.88 -12.28
C ALA A 840 -34.69 -18.70 -12.49
N ARG A 841 -33.67 -18.56 -11.63
CA ARG A 841 -32.59 -17.58 -11.79
C ARG A 841 -31.92 -17.69 -13.16
N ASP A 842 -31.46 -18.88 -13.53
CA ASP A 842 -30.71 -19.10 -14.77
C ASP A 842 -31.58 -18.85 -16.00
N GLY A 843 -32.87 -19.16 -15.91
CA GLY A 843 -33.87 -18.81 -16.92
C GLY A 843 -33.99 -17.30 -17.14
N GLN A 844 -34.01 -16.49 -16.07
CA GLN A 844 -34.05 -15.02 -16.17
C GLN A 844 -32.76 -14.45 -16.78
N PHE A 845 -31.59 -14.95 -16.40
CA PHE A 845 -30.32 -14.52 -17.01
C PHE A 845 -30.21 -14.89 -18.49
N SER A 846 -30.65 -16.09 -18.86
CA SER A 846 -30.67 -16.52 -20.26
C SER A 846 -31.66 -15.69 -21.09
N GLN A 847 -32.83 -15.36 -20.53
CA GLN A 847 -33.77 -14.45 -21.17
C GLN A 847 -33.17 -13.05 -21.36
N ALA A 848 -32.48 -12.51 -20.35
CA ALA A 848 -31.83 -11.21 -20.46
C ALA A 848 -30.78 -11.21 -21.57
N TYR A 849 -29.94 -12.25 -21.65
CA TYR A 849 -28.96 -12.41 -22.71
C TYR A 849 -29.59 -12.42 -24.11
N ASP A 850 -30.65 -13.21 -24.30
CA ASP A 850 -31.37 -13.27 -25.58
C ASP A 850 -32.04 -11.94 -25.94
N GLU A 851 -32.60 -11.21 -24.96
CA GLU A 851 -33.21 -9.91 -25.19
C GLU A 851 -32.19 -8.85 -25.64
N ILE A 852 -30.98 -8.84 -25.05
CA ILE A 852 -29.89 -7.95 -25.50
C ILE A 852 -29.52 -8.29 -26.95
N ARG A 853 -29.36 -9.57 -27.27
CA ARG A 853 -28.99 -10.04 -28.62
C ARG A 853 -30.03 -9.70 -29.68
N VAL A 854 -31.31 -9.70 -29.34
CA VAL A 854 -32.37 -9.24 -30.25
C VAL A 854 -32.38 -7.71 -30.38
N ALA A 855 -32.03 -7.00 -29.32
CA ALA A 855 -32.04 -5.54 -29.26
C ALA A 855 -30.83 -4.85 -29.90
N GLN A 856 -29.77 -5.57 -30.30
CA GLN A 856 -28.52 -5.00 -30.85
C GLN A 856 -28.74 -3.99 -31.98
N SER A 857 -29.75 -4.22 -32.83
CA SER A 857 -30.08 -3.30 -33.94
C SER A 857 -30.92 -2.07 -33.54
N LEU A 858 -31.41 -2.03 -32.30
CA LEU A 858 -32.35 -1.04 -31.77
C LEU A 858 -31.71 -0.05 -30.80
N VAL A 859 -30.57 -0.41 -30.21
CA VAL A 859 -29.84 0.40 -29.22
C VAL A 859 -28.52 0.92 -29.80
N SER A 860 -27.94 1.93 -29.16
CA SER A 860 -26.57 2.33 -29.52
C SER A 860 -25.56 1.28 -29.08
N ARG A 861 -24.38 1.22 -29.72
CA ARG A 861 -23.31 0.27 -29.35
C ARG A 861 -22.89 0.41 -27.88
N THR A 862 -22.79 1.64 -27.39
CA THR A 862 -22.50 1.93 -25.98
C THR A 862 -23.59 1.42 -25.04
N GLU A 863 -24.86 1.58 -25.44
CA GLU A 863 -26.00 1.09 -24.67
C GLU A 863 -26.04 -0.44 -24.67
N GLU A 864 -25.78 -1.11 -25.80
CA GLU A 864 -25.64 -2.57 -25.87
C GLU A 864 -24.59 -3.09 -24.88
N THR A 865 -23.38 -2.50 -24.88
CA THR A 865 -22.31 -2.89 -23.95
C THR A 865 -22.70 -2.68 -22.48
N GLN A 866 -23.46 -1.61 -22.16
CA GLN A 866 -23.99 -1.37 -20.81
C GLN A 866 -25.00 -2.42 -20.37
N LEU A 867 -25.81 -2.94 -21.29
CA LEU A 867 -26.76 -4.01 -20.98
C LEU A 867 -26.02 -5.31 -20.67
N TYR A 868 -24.99 -5.66 -21.44
CA TYR A 868 -24.13 -6.81 -21.12
C TYR A 868 -23.37 -6.62 -19.81
N GLU A 869 -22.88 -5.41 -19.52
CA GLU A 869 -22.26 -5.08 -18.23
C GLU A 869 -23.22 -5.36 -17.06
N THR A 870 -24.45 -4.87 -17.16
CA THR A 870 -25.49 -5.05 -16.13
C THR A 870 -25.81 -6.52 -15.90
N LEU A 871 -25.89 -7.31 -16.99
CA LEU A 871 -26.10 -8.75 -16.92
C LEU A 871 -24.91 -9.48 -16.28
N ALA A 872 -23.68 -9.15 -16.69
CA ALA A 872 -22.46 -9.74 -16.14
C ALA A 872 -22.35 -9.47 -14.63
N ASP A 873 -22.56 -8.23 -14.21
CA ASP A 873 -22.57 -7.84 -12.79
C ASP A 873 -23.62 -8.65 -12.02
N GLY A 874 -24.84 -8.81 -12.55
CA GLY A 874 -25.88 -9.64 -11.94
C GLY A 874 -25.50 -11.12 -11.82
N ILE A 875 -24.86 -11.70 -12.84
CA ILE A 875 -24.39 -13.10 -12.81
C ILE A 875 -23.31 -13.28 -11.73
N ILE A 876 -22.35 -12.36 -11.66
CA ILE A 876 -21.30 -12.37 -10.64
C ILE A 876 -21.89 -12.23 -9.23
N GLU A 877 -22.95 -11.41 -9.05
CA GLU A 877 -23.64 -11.24 -7.75
C GLU A 877 -24.29 -12.52 -7.27
N SER A 878 -24.76 -13.33 -8.20
CA SER A 878 -25.30 -14.65 -7.90
C SER A 878 -24.25 -15.72 -7.57
N GLY A 879 -22.96 -15.34 -7.55
CA GLY A 879 -21.82 -16.21 -7.26
C GLY A 879 -21.39 -17.08 -8.44
N GLN A 880 -21.94 -16.88 -9.64
CA GLN A 880 -21.54 -17.65 -10.83
C GLN A 880 -20.28 -17.04 -11.46
N ARG A 881 -19.26 -17.90 -11.68
CA ARG A 881 -17.98 -17.54 -12.33
C ARG A 881 -17.64 -18.46 -13.52
N GLY A 882 -18.67 -18.95 -14.22
CA GLY A 882 -18.53 -20.00 -15.25
C GLY A 882 -19.25 -19.69 -16.57
N GLY A 883 -19.63 -20.73 -17.32
CA GLY A 883 -19.94 -20.63 -18.76
C GLY A 883 -20.96 -19.58 -19.23
N VAL A 884 -21.96 -19.19 -18.44
CA VAL A 884 -22.88 -18.10 -18.82
C VAL A 884 -22.19 -16.74 -18.72
N LEU A 885 -21.36 -16.52 -17.70
CA LEU A 885 -20.56 -15.30 -17.57
C LEU A 885 -19.55 -15.17 -18.71
N GLN A 886 -18.91 -16.27 -19.10
CA GLN A 886 -18.01 -16.29 -20.27
C GLN A 886 -18.74 -15.84 -21.54
N GLN A 887 -19.92 -16.39 -21.83
CA GLN A 887 -20.71 -15.99 -23.01
C GLN A 887 -21.07 -14.50 -23.00
N VAL A 888 -21.44 -13.97 -21.84
CA VAL A 888 -21.74 -12.54 -21.67
C VAL A 888 -20.49 -11.70 -21.84
N ALA A 889 -19.35 -12.11 -21.28
CA ALA A 889 -18.06 -11.42 -21.42
C ALA A 889 -17.59 -11.39 -22.88
N ASP A 890 -17.71 -12.51 -23.61
CA ASP A 890 -17.38 -12.61 -25.04
C ASP A 890 -18.24 -11.64 -25.86
N ALA A 891 -19.55 -11.64 -25.63
CA ALA A 891 -20.48 -10.73 -26.31
C ALA A 891 -20.21 -9.27 -25.95
N MET A 892 -19.87 -8.98 -24.69
CA MET A 892 -19.52 -7.63 -24.23
C MET A 892 -18.22 -7.15 -24.85
N SER A 893 -17.19 -8.01 -24.94
CA SER A 893 -15.92 -7.72 -25.60
C SER A 893 -16.14 -7.32 -27.07
N ALA A 894 -16.95 -8.11 -27.79
CA ALA A 894 -17.31 -7.82 -29.18
C ALA A 894 -18.10 -6.52 -29.33
N ALA A 895 -19.11 -6.28 -28.49
CA ALA A 895 -19.89 -5.05 -28.51
C ALA A 895 -19.04 -3.82 -28.16
N ALA A 896 -18.11 -3.95 -27.21
CA ALA A 896 -17.19 -2.89 -26.82
C ALA A 896 -16.26 -2.51 -27.97
N ALA A 897 -15.67 -3.50 -28.64
CA ALA A 897 -14.78 -3.32 -29.81
C ALA A 897 -15.46 -2.62 -31.00
N ASP A 898 -16.79 -2.60 -31.02
CA ASP A 898 -17.58 -1.89 -32.02
C ASP A 898 -17.80 -0.41 -31.66
N ILE A 899 -17.58 0.03 -30.42
CA ILE A 899 -17.91 1.41 -30.00
C ILE A 899 -17.11 2.45 -30.79
N HIS A 900 -15.82 2.21 -31.04
CA HIS A 900 -14.94 3.10 -31.76
C HIS A 900 -14.41 2.46 -33.04
N ASP A 901 -14.66 3.11 -34.19
CA ASP A 901 -14.06 2.72 -35.45
C ASP A 901 -13.12 3.84 -35.94
N PRO A 902 -11.80 3.60 -35.96
CA PRO A 902 -10.82 4.62 -36.32
C PRO A 902 -11.01 5.25 -37.69
N VAL A 903 -11.64 4.53 -38.64
CA VAL A 903 -11.88 4.99 -40.01
C VAL A 903 -13.22 5.72 -40.11
N ARG A 904 -14.29 5.11 -39.59
CA ARG A 904 -15.64 5.68 -39.63
C ARG A 904 -15.73 6.97 -38.82
N ASP A 905 -15.06 7.03 -37.68
CA ASP A 905 -15.26 8.08 -36.69
C ASP A 905 -14.24 9.23 -36.83
N ALA A 906 -13.26 9.15 -37.74
CA ALA A 906 -12.07 10.01 -37.85
C ALA A 906 -12.31 11.54 -37.89
N GLY A 907 -13.54 11.99 -38.14
CA GLY A 907 -13.94 13.41 -38.16
C GLY A 907 -14.92 13.84 -37.07
N LEU A 908 -15.28 12.95 -36.14
CA LEU A 908 -16.26 13.25 -35.10
C LEU A 908 -15.63 14.01 -33.93
N SER A 909 -16.33 15.03 -33.42
CA SER A 909 -15.89 15.81 -32.25
C SER A 909 -15.76 14.97 -30.96
N ASN A 910 -16.38 13.78 -30.92
CA ASN A 910 -16.32 12.85 -29.81
C ASN A 910 -15.46 11.61 -30.08
N TYR A 911 -14.60 11.62 -31.12
CA TYR A 911 -13.72 10.49 -31.50
C TYR A 911 -12.95 9.89 -30.32
N ASP A 912 -12.16 10.71 -29.61
CA ASP A 912 -11.40 10.30 -28.42
C ASP A 912 -12.32 9.88 -27.26
N SER A 913 -13.54 10.40 -27.20
CA SER A 913 -14.51 10.00 -26.18
C SER A 913 -15.06 8.60 -26.45
N LEU A 914 -15.25 8.22 -27.71
CA LEU A 914 -15.66 6.88 -28.10
C LEU A 914 -14.54 5.88 -27.80
N ALA A 915 -13.30 6.18 -28.21
CA ALA A 915 -12.13 5.34 -27.92
C ALA A 915 -11.95 5.08 -26.42
N ARG A 916 -12.07 6.12 -25.57
CA ARG A 916 -12.04 5.95 -24.11
C ARG A 916 -13.18 5.09 -23.57
N THR A 917 -14.36 5.19 -24.18
CA THR A 917 -15.53 4.41 -23.75
C THR A 917 -15.35 2.94 -24.10
N GLU A 918 -14.82 2.64 -25.28
CA GLU A 918 -14.41 1.29 -25.68
C GLU A 918 -13.38 0.72 -24.71
N ILE A 919 -12.27 1.43 -24.49
CA ILE A 919 -11.19 1.01 -23.57
C ILE A 919 -11.77 0.71 -22.18
N LYS A 920 -12.61 1.59 -21.63
CA LYS A 920 -13.25 1.36 -20.32
C LYS A 920 -13.96 0.00 -20.25
N TYR A 921 -14.73 -0.36 -21.27
CA TYR A 921 -15.46 -1.63 -21.27
C TYR A 921 -14.56 -2.82 -21.55
N LEU A 922 -13.54 -2.69 -22.41
CA LEU A 922 -12.54 -3.74 -22.62
C LEU A 922 -11.79 -4.04 -21.31
N LEU A 923 -11.37 -3.01 -20.56
CA LEU A 923 -10.75 -3.20 -19.24
C LEU A 923 -11.67 -3.93 -18.27
N LYS A 924 -12.97 -3.60 -18.24
CA LYS A 924 -13.95 -4.28 -17.37
C LYS A 924 -14.13 -5.74 -17.78
N THR A 925 -14.24 -6.01 -19.08
CA THR A 925 -14.36 -7.37 -19.62
C THR A 925 -13.12 -8.22 -19.33
N ALA A 926 -11.91 -7.65 -19.46
CA ALA A 926 -10.67 -8.32 -19.06
C ALA A 926 -10.69 -8.70 -17.57
N GLY A 927 -11.21 -7.81 -16.71
CA GLY A 927 -11.42 -8.11 -15.29
C GLY A 927 -12.39 -9.29 -15.06
N TYR A 928 -13.44 -9.43 -15.86
CA TYR A 928 -14.32 -10.61 -15.80
C TYR A 928 -13.58 -11.89 -16.21
N TYR A 929 -12.76 -11.86 -17.26
CA TYR A 929 -11.94 -13.00 -17.64
C TYR A 929 -10.93 -13.39 -16.55
N SER A 930 -10.27 -12.41 -15.93
CA SER A 930 -9.38 -12.65 -14.79
C SER A 930 -10.12 -13.28 -13.60
N LEU A 931 -11.34 -12.84 -13.29
CA LEU A 931 -12.17 -13.47 -12.24
C LEU A 931 -12.50 -14.94 -12.52
N MET A 932 -12.61 -15.31 -13.80
CA MET A 932 -12.83 -16.68 -14.28
C MET A 932 -11.52 -17.46 -14.47
N LYS A 933 -10.36 -16.89 -14.10
CA LYS A 933 -9.02 -17.45 -14.36
C LYS A 933 -8.75 -17.74 -15.85
N ASN A 934 -9.37 -16.98 -16.75
CA ASN A 934 -9.19 -17.09 -18.20
C ASN A 934 -8.17 -16.06 -18.71
N SER A 935 -6.88 -16.35 -18.47
CA SER A 935 -5.77 -15.44 -18.80
C SER A 935 -5.64 -15.18 -20.31
N ALA A 936 -5.97 -16.15 -21.16
CA ALA A 936 -5.84 -15.99 -22.61
C ALA A 936 -6.76 -14.90 -23.15
N ASP A 937 -8.05 -14.94 -22.79
CA ASP A 937 -9.02 -13.93 -23.26
C ASP A 937 -8.80 -12.59 -22.57
N ALA A 938 -8.39 -12.57 -21.30
CA ALA A 938 -8.00 -11.34 -20.61
C ALA A 938 -6.88 -10.60 -21.35
N LEU A 939 -5.81 -11.30 -21.74
CA LEU A 939 -4.69 -10.70 -22.46
C LEU A 939 -5.10 -10.18 -23.83
N LEU A 940 -5.89 -10.96 -24.59
CA LEU A 940 -6.37 -10.53 -25.92
C LEU A 940 -7.24 -9.27 -25.83
N THR A 941 -8.12 -9.19 -24.83
CA THR A 941 -8.96 -7.99 -24.61
C THR A 941 -8.13 -6.78 -24.20
N LEU A 942 -7.08 -6.95 -23.39
CA LEU A 942 -6.18 -5.86 -23.01
C LEU A 942 -5.32 -5.37 -24.18
N GLN A 943 -4.84 -6.27 -25.04
CA GLN A 943 -4.14 -5.92 -26.27
C GLN A 943 -5.03 -5.14 -27.24
N LEU A 944 -6.32 -5.50 -27.33
CA LEU A 944 -7.29 -4.72 -28.10
C LEU A 944 -7.47 -3.32 -27.51
N ALA A 945 -7.54 -3.18 -26.18
CA ALA A 945 -7.61 -1.88 -25.53
C ALA A 945 -6.36 -1.02 -25.81
N GLU A 946 -5.17 -1.62 -25.83
CA GLU A 946 -3.92 -0.95 -26.21
C GLU A 946 -3.96 -0.46 -27.66
N GLN A 947 -4.45 -1.30 -28.58
CA GLN A 947 -4.64 -0.93 -29.98
C GLN A 947 -5.59 0.27 -30.12
N THR A 948 -6.72 0.26 -29.41
CA THR A 948 -7.69 1.36 -29.40
C THR A 948 -7.12 2.62 -28.75
N ALA A 949 -6.27 2.49 -27.72
CA ALA A 949 -5.54 3.65 -27.18
C ALA A 949 -4.61 4.29 -28.22
N GLY A 950 -4.02 3.48 -29.10
CA GLY A 950 -3.18 3.94 -30.21
C GLY A 950 -3.89 4.83 -31.22
N SER A 951 -5.22 4.73 -31.37
CA SER A 951 -6.00 5.57 -32.30
C SER A 951 -6.29 6.98 -31.74
N ILE A 952 -6.22 7.18 -30.41
CA ILE A 952 -6.56 8.44 -29.75
C ILE A 952 -5.68 9.59 -30.26
N GLN A 953 -6.32 10.70 -30.66
CA GLN A 953 -5.64 11.84 -31.29
C GLN A 953 -4.99 12.77 -30.26
N VAL A 954 -5.60 12.95 -29.10
CA VAL A 954 -5.04 13.79 -28.03
C VAL A 954 -4.03 13.01 -27.21
N ASP A 955 -2.75 13.37 -27.34
CA ASP A 955 -1.62 12.72 -26.66
C ASP A 955 -1.82 12.54 -25.15
N THR A 956 -2.26 13.59 -24.44
CA THR A 956 -2.48 13.50 -22.99
C THR A 956 -3.59 12.51 -22.62
N THR A 957 -4.59 12.36 -23.49
CA THR A 957 -5.69 11.42 -23.30
C THR A 957 -5.20 9.99 -23.57
N ARG A 958 -4.46 9.81 -24.67
CA ARG A 958 -3.84 8.53 -25.04
C ARG A 958 -2.96 7.99 -23.92
N MET A 959 -2.04 8.82 -23.42
CA MET A 959 -1.12 8.43 -22.35
C MET A 959 -1.86 8.00 -21.08
N LYS A 960 -2.92 8.72 -20.68
CA LYS A 960 -3.77 8.32 -19.54
C LYS A 960 -4.43 6.96 -19.74
N GLN A 961 -4.85 6.62 -20.96
CA GLN A 961 -5.42 5.30 -21.23
C GLN A 961 -4.35 4.20 -21.21
N LEU A 962 -3.16 4.44 -21.78
CA LEU A 962 -2.06 3.48 -21.73
C LEU A 962 -1.60 3.19 -20.30
N VAL A 963 -1.57 4.20 -19.41
CA VAL A 963 -1.33 4.02 -17.97
C VAL A 963 -2.38 3.09 -17.34
N ALA A 964 -3.67 3.30 -17.63
CA ALA A 964 -4.74 2.45 -17.11
C ALA A 964 -4.66 1.00 -17.63
N ILE A 965 -4.26 0.82 -18.89
CA ILE A 965 -4.04 -0.49 -19.49
C ILE A 965 -2.84 -1.20 -18.86
N ALA A 966 -1.75 -0.49 -18.58
CA ALA A 966 -0.59 -1.06 -17.88
C ALA A 966 -0.97 -1.56 -16.48
N GLY A 967 -1.75 -0.78 -15.71
CA GLY A 967 -2.28 -1.22 -14.42
C GLY A 967 -3.21 -2.45 -14.54
N ALA A 968 -4.06 -2.50 -15.57
CA ALA A 968 -4.95 -3.64 -15.80
C ALA A 968 -4.19 -4.91 -16.23
N LEU A 969 -3.12 -4.79 -17.04
CA LEU A 969 -2.22 -5.89 -17.37
C LEU A 969 -1.57 -6.45 -16.09
N ALA A 970 -1.05 -5.57 -15.23
CA ALA A 970 -0.46 -5.98 -13.95
C ALA A 970 -1.49 -6.69 -13.04
N GLY A 971 -2.71 -6.12 -12.93
CA GLY A 971 -3.80 -6.70 -12.14
C GLY A 971 -4.31 -8.04 -12.65
N ALA A 972 -4.14 -8.31 -13.95
CA ALA A 972 -4.46 -9.59 -14.57
C ALA A 972 -3.28 -10.60 -14.55
N GLY A 973 -2.14 -10.25 -13.94
CA GLY A 973 -0.96 -11.11 -13.84
C GLY A 973 0.02 -11.02 -15.03
N PHE A 974 -0.17 -10.08 -15.96
CA PHE A 974 0.68 -9.87 -17.14
C PHE A 974 1.81 -8.86 -16.87
N SER A 975 2.66 -9.16 -15.91
CA SER A 975 3.73 -8.28 -15.40
C SER A 975 4.67 -7.78 -16.50
N ASP A 976 5.18 -8.69 -17.34
CA ASP A 976 6.15 -8.34 -18.37
C ASP A 976 5.54 -7.42 -19.44
N GLN A 977 4.30 -7.69 -19.84
CA GLN A 977 3.57 -6.86 -20.80
C GLN A 977 3.27 -5.48 -20.21
N ALA A 978 2.91 -5.42 -18.94
CA ALA A 978 2.65 -4.16 -18.25
C ALA A 978 3.90 -3.27 -18.19
N ILE A 979 5.05 -3.85 -17.81
CA ILE A 979 6.34 -3.14 -17.74
C ILE A 979 6.79 -2.69 -19.13
N ALA A 980 6.72 -3.57 -20.12
CA ALA A 980 7.07 -3.23 -21.50
C ALA A 980 6.21 -2.06 -22.04
N LEU A 981 4.91 -2.06 -21.71
CA LEU A 981 4.01 -0.95 -22.06
C LEU A 981 4.43 0.34 -21.35
N ALA A 982 4.71 0.29 -20.04
CA ALA A 982 5.16 1.45 -19.27
C ALA A 982 6.47 2.04 -19.82
N GLU A 983 7.43 1.20 -20.19
CA GLU A 983 8.71 1.61 -20.77
C GLU A 983 8.57 2.21 -22.17
N SER A 984 7.53 1.84 -22.92
CA SER A 984 7.23 2.41 -24.24
C SER A 984 6.71 3.86 -24.19
N LEU A 985 6.27 4.34 -23.02
CA LEU A 985 5.63 5.65 -22.86
C LEU A 985 6.64 6.79 -23.05
N SER A 986 6.31 7.73 -23.94
CA SER A 986 7.23 8.79 -24.36
C SER A 986 7.48 9.88 -23.31
N PHE A 987 6.59 10.03 -22.33
CA PHE A 987 6.72 11.03 -21.26
C PHE A 987 7.14 10.35 -19.96
N VAL A 988 8.20 10.85 -19.35
CA VAL A 988 8.72 10.34 -18.07
C VAL A 988 7.63 10.33 -16.99
N SER A 989 6.80 11.38 -16.90
CA SER A 989 5.68 11.42 -15.96
C SER A 989 4.69 10.27 -16.17
N SER A 990 4.30 10.00 -17.42
CA SER A 990 3.34 8.93 -17.73
C SER A 990 3.94 7.55 -17.53
N ARG A 991 5.23 7.38 -17.84
CA ARG A 991 5.99 6.16 -17.50
C ARG A 991 5.97 5.93 -15.99
N ASN A 992 6.25 6.97 -15.21
CA ASN A 992 6.24 6.89 -13.75
C ASN A 992 4.85 6.57 -13.21
N ASP A 993 3.80 7.21 -13.73
CA ASP A 993 2.40 6.91 -13.38
C ASP A 993 2.03 5.44 -13.70
N ALA A 994 2.49 4.90 -14.84
CA ALA A 994 2.28 3.50 -15.20
C ALA A 994 3.04 2.54 -14.28
N LEU A 995 4.32 2.81 -14.00
CA LEU A 995 5.12 2.01 -13.07
C LEU A 995 4.51 2.02 -11.65
N GLN A 996 3.97 3.16 -11.22
CA GLN A 996 3.23 3.27 -9.97
C GLN A 996 2.00 2.35 -9.98
N ALA A 997 1.15 2.43 -11.01
CA ALA A 997 -0.05 1.57 -11.10
C ALA A 997 0.29 0.07 -11.11
N ILE A 998 1.40 -0.32 -11.76
CA ILE A 998 1.89 -1.71 -11.77
C ILE A 998 2.34 -2.13 -10.37
N ALA A 999 3.14 -1.29 -9.71
CA ALA A 999 3.70 -1.64 -8.41
C ALA A 999 2.64 -1.61 -7.28
N GLU A 1000 1.62 -0.76 -7.37
CA GLU A 1000 0.42 -0.81 -6.52
C GLU A 1000 -0.32 -2.14 -6.70
N SER A 1001 -0.48 -2.59 -7.94
CA SER A 1001 -1.10 -3.88 -8.26
C SER A 1001 -0.33 -5.04 -7.64
N PHE A 1002 1.01 -5.02 -7.72
CA PHE A 1002 1.84 -6.05 -7.10
C PHE A 1002 1.76 -6.00 -5.58
N SER A 1003 1.89 -4.82 -4.97
CA SER A 1003 1.92 -4.67 -3.50
C SER A 1003 0.64 -5.13 -2.82
N ARG A 1004 -0.49 -5.11 -3.55
CA ARG A 1004 -1.82 -5.48 -3.05
C ARG A 1004 -2.33 -6.83 -3.58
N ARG A 1005 -1.46 -7.64 -4.18
CA ARG A 1005 -1.86 -8.95 -4.71
C ARG A 1005 -2.42 -9.83 -3.58
N ASP A 1006 -3.65 -10.31 -3.78
CA ASP A 1006 -4.34 -11.25 -2.90
C ASP A 1006 -5.16 -12.21 -3.75
N ASP A 1007 -4.65 -13.43 -3.90
CA ASP A 1007 -5.29 -14.50 -4.69
C ASP A 1007 -6.47 -15.14 -3.93
N PHE A 1008 -6.65 -14.84 -2.63
CA PHE A 1008 -7.74 -15.34 -1.77
C PHE A 1008 -8.56 -14.21 -1.14
N PRO A 1009 -9.18 -13.33 -1.95
CA PRO A 1009 -9.91 -12.19 -1.42
C PRO A 1009 -11.09 -12.64 -0.56
N GLY A 1010 -11.12 -12.14 0.69
CA GLY A 1010 -12.18 -12.44 1.66
C GLY A 1010 -11.72 -13.27 2.86
N THR A 1011 -10.47 -13.72 2.89
CA THR A 1011 -9.83 -14.31 4.07
C THR A 1011 -8.47 -13.65 4.33
N LYS A 1012 -7.99 -13.67 5.58
CA LYS A 1012 -6.63 -13.22 5.95
C LYS A 1012 -5.65 -14.39 6.09
N VAL A 1013 -6.12 -15.60 5.80
CA VAL A 1013 -5.44 -16.86 6.12
C VAL A 1013 -4.39 -17.23 5.08
N ALA A 1014 -4.57 -16.82 3.83
CA ALA A 1014 -3.63 -17.01 2.73
C ALA A 1014 -3.83 -15.88 1.72
N ALA A 1015 -2.85 -15.68 0.83
CA ALA A 1015 -2.90 -14.64 -0.19
C ALA A 1015 -2.25 -15.03 -1.53
N ILE A 1016 -1.56 -16.18 -1.61
CA ILE A 1016 -0.71 -16.55 -2.74
C ILE A 1016 -1.09 -17.93 -3.27
N ASP A 1017 -1.37 -17.97 -4.58
CA ASP A 1017 -1.69 -19.12 -5.43
C ASP A 1017 -0.90 -18.92 -6.74
N THR A 1018 0.27 -19.58 -6.87
CA THR A 1018 1.19 -19.27 -7.99
C THR A 1018 0.80 -19.92 -9.30
N ASP A 1019 0.23 -21.12 -9.28
CA ASP A 1019 -0.18 -21.87 -10.47
C ASP A 1019 -1.67 -21.60 -10.82
N GLY A 1020 -2.43 -21.03 -9.89
CA GLY A 1020 -3.80 -20.64 -10.10
C GLY A 1020 -4.79 -21.80 -9.95
N ASP A 1021 -4.46 -22.89 -9.26
CA ASP A 1021 -5.40 -24.01 -9.08
C ASP A 1021 -6.46 -23.76 -7.98
N GLY A 1022 -6.28 -22.71 -7.18
CA GLY A 1022 -7.16 -22.32 -6.09
C GLY A 1022 -6.78 -22.91 -4.72
N LEU A 1023 -5.63 -23.55 -4.60
CA LEU A 1023 -5.01 -23.98 -3.35
C LEU A 1023 -3.91 -22.98 -2.95
N PRO A 1024 -3.86 -22.54 -1.67
CA PRO A 1024 -2.79 -21.66 -1.22
C PRO A 1024 -1.44 -22.38 -1.15
N ASN A 1025 -0.38 -21.75 -1.65
CA ASN A 1025 0.99 -22.24 -1.51
C ASN A 1025 1.42 -22.33 -0.03
N PHE A 1026 1.00 -21.35 0.78
CA PHE A 1026 1.30 -21.25 2.20
C PHE A 1026 0.26 -20.43 2.96
N TRP A 1027 0.16 -20.67 4.26
CA TRP A 1027 -0.59 -19.83 5.19
C TRP A 1027 0.12 -18.50 5.42
N SER A 1028 -0.64 -17.44 5.59
CA SER A 1028 -0.14 -16.15 6.07
C SER A 1028 0.63 -16.37 7.37
N PRO A 1029 1.85 -15.79 7.54
CA PRO A 1029 2.61 -15.89 8.79
C PRO A 1029 1.87 -15.35 10.01
N LEU A 1030 0.77 -14.63 9.78
CA LEU A 1030 -0.03 -13.96 10.78
C LEU A 1030 -1.37 -14.68 11.05
N ALA A 1031 -1.67 -15.75 10.31
CA ALA A 1031 -2.88 -16.53 10.49
C ALA A 1031 -2.82 -17.37 11.78
N SER A 1032 -3.86 -17.28 12.62
CA SER A 1032 -3.97 -18.16 13.78
C SER A 1032 -4.44 -19.56 13.38
N ALA A 1033 -4.12 -20.57 14.21
CA ALA A 1033 -4.61 -21.93 13.99
C ALA A 1033 -6.15 -22.02 13.95
N ALA A 1034 -6.84 -21.13 14.67
CA ALA A 1034 -8.30 -21.05 14.66
C ALA A 1034 -8.82 -20.50 13.32
N ASP A 1035 -8.17 -19.47 12.77
CA ASP A 1035 -8.54 -18.88 11.48
C ASP A 1035 -8.29 -19.86 10.33
N ILE A 1036 -7.16 -20.56 10.35
CA ILE A 1036 -6.84 -21.63 9.38
C ILE A 1036 -7.94 -22.69 9.38
N ALA A 1037 -8.33 -23.19 10.57
CA ALA A 1037 -9.37 -24.20 10.69
C ALA A 1037 -10.76 -23.70 10.24
N ALA A 1038 -11.07 -22.42 10.46
CA ALA A 1038 -12.33 -21.81 10.04
C ALA A 1038 -12.41 -21.52 8.54
N SER A 1039 -11.26 -21.39 7.86
CA SER A 1039 -11.20 -21.03 6.44
C SER A 1039 -11.69 -22.13 5.49
N GLY A 1040 -11.48 -23.40 5.84
CA GLY A 1040 -11.76 -24.55 4.97
C GLY A 1040 -10.79 -24.73 3.80
N LEU A 1041 -9.72 -23.93 3.71
CA LEU A 1041 -8.67 -24.05 2.70
C LEU A 1041 -7.73 -25.23 3.03
N MET A 1042 -6.98 -25.70 2.03
CA MET A 1042 -5.92 -26.71 2.17
C MET A 1042 -4.67 -26.25 1.42
N LEU A 1043 -3.48 -26.47 1.98
CA LEU A 1043 -2.24 -26.12 1.28
C LEU A 1043 -2.05 -26.96 0.02
N ASP A 1044 -1.47 -26.32 -0.98
CA ASP A 1044 -1.07 -26.95 -2.24
C ASP A 1044 0.14 -27.89 -2.03
N PRO A 1045 0.09 -29.17 -2.43
CA PRO A 1045 1.25 -30.05 -2.39
C PRO A 1045 2.28 -29.84 -3.52
N ASP A 1046 1.95 -29.09 -4.57
CA ASP A 1046 2.73 -28.91 -5.80
C ASP A 1046 2.54 -27.48 -6.34
N CYS A 1047 3.25 -26.52 -5.76
CA CYS A 1047 2.97 -25.08 -5.90
C CYS A 1047 3.11 -24.52 -7.32
N ASP A 1048 3.83 -25.19 -8.21
CA ASP A 1048 3.99 -24.80 -9.62
C ASP A 1048 3.36 -25.78 -10.60
N ASN A 1049 2.83 -26.91 -10.10
CA ASN A 1049 2.03 -27.87 -10.84
C ASN A 1049 2.80 -28.51 -12.01
N ASP A 1050 4.10 -28.72 -11.81
CA ASP A 1050 4.96 -29.42 -12.76
C ASP A 1050 4.92 -30.95 -12.60
N GLY A 1051 4.24 -31.43 -11.54
CA GLY A 1051 4.07 -32.83 -11.21
C GLY A 1051 5.14 -33.39 -10.25
N ILE A 1052 6.03 -32.55 -9.74
CA ILE A 1052 7.04 -32.88 -8.72
C ILE A 1052 6.59 -32.26 -7.38
N PRO A 1053 6.20 -33.07 -6.38
CA PRO A 1053 5.78 -32.53 -5.09
C PRO A 1053 6.88 -31.69 -4.41
N ASP A 1054 6.49 -30.60 -3.74
CA ASP A 1054 7.38 -29.64 -3.06
C ASP A 1054 8.39 -30.27 -2.08
N ILE A 1055 8.06 -31.44 -1.52
CA ILE A 1055 8.94 -32.22 -0.62
C ILE A 1055 10.18 -32.79 -1.30
N SER A 1056 10.11 -32.97 -2.61
CA SER A 1056 11.16 -33.54 -3.45
C SER A 1056 11.67 -32.58 -4.51
N ASP A 1057 11.01 -31.44 -4.67
CA ASP A 1057 11.38 -30.46 -5.66
C ASP A 1057 12.42 -29.47 -5.12
N HIS A 1058 13.51 -29.33 -5.89
CA HIS A 1058 14.54 -28.35 -5.63
C HIS A 1058 14.18 -26.96 -6.19
N ARG A 1059 13.10 -26.85 -6.96
CA ARG A 1059 12.60 -25.62 -7.57
C ARG A 1059 11.07 -25.46 -7.43
N PRO A 1060 10.51 -25.53 -6.20
CA PRO A 1060 9.05 -25.67 -5.94
C PRO A 1060 8.17 -24.45 -6.28
N LEU A 1061 8.67 -23.52 -7.10
CA LEU A 1061 7.96 -22.34 -7.60
C LEU A 1061 8.33 -22.07 -9.07
N TYR A 1062 8.94 -23.04 -9.75
CA TYR A 1062 9.43 -22.94 -11.11
C TYR A 1062 9.15 -24.24 -11.86
N VAL A 1063 8.21 -24.14 -12.81
CA VAL A 1063 7.76 -25.26 -13.63
C VAL A 1063 8.93 -25.91 -14.37
N ASP A 1064 9.26 -27.16 -14.02
CA ASP A 1064 10.26 -27.92 -14.75
C ASP A 1064 9.74 -28.45 -16.09
N PRO A 1065 10.42 -28.12 -17.22
CA PRO A 1065 9.95 -28.47 -18.57
C PRO A 1065 10.18 -29.92 -19.00
#